data_AF-A0AA96TUK6-F1
#
_entry.id   AF-A0AA96TUK6-F1
#
_cell.length_a   1.000
_cell.length_b   1.000
_cell.length_c   1.000
_cell.angle_alpha   90.00
_cell.angle_beta   90.00
_cell.angle_gamma   90.00
#
_symmetry.space_group_name_H-M   'P 1'
#
loop_
_entity.id
_entity.type
_entity.pdbx_description
1 polymer ?
#
loop_
_entity_poly.entity_id
_entity_poly.type
_entity_poly.pdbx_seq_one_letter_code
_entity_poly.pdbx_strand_id
1 'polypeptide(L)'
;MFASGYHRRLRPRVLATVMALLAVSSTTSAVPAVAAAATTVVGVASGRCLDVVGNARESETAVNIYDCNGQANQAWNFTSAGELRVYDDTLCLDVVGQSTTAPAAVQIYTCTGGANQRWTIRSDGAIVGVQSGLCLDVTGQGTANSTLVGLWTCNGQDNQKWRTSGGSADTQPPTVPGNPRVSNLVCDSVTFAWNASTDNVGVAFYDVYHDGQLMKSVSGTTLSTSLSVVAGATWGLYVNARDAAGNVSQASTTVSITPPQCQADTQPPTAPTQLAGSASGTTVTLSWTASTDNIGVRAYDVYRGDAQVGTVTGTVPPATLFIDSGLTSNTRYQYYVVARDGQANTSARSNTATVTTGAGCANAVCAVTQVGTDTDIPWGLVTLSDGTILYSRRDAHDIVRLNPVTGAKTTVGTVSNVSGTDGEGGLLGLAVSPGFASDHWLYIMHTSPNDNRIVRIKLENDRLDTSTEQVLLSGILRNKFHDGGRLRFGPDGKLYASTGDAQNGDNAQNRNGLNGKVLRLNADGSVPSDNPFGNYVWSYGHRNPQGLAFDSRGRLWEQEFGNGIMDETNLITKGGNYGWPACEGTSGSCGTAGFIAPKRTYSTADGSCSGVAIVRDVLYVACQRGTRMYREVISGDSLTNVQVYFNGTYGRLRTVEPSSDGGLWLTTSNNGDKDSTPNNSNEKILHVALGG
;
A
#
# COMPACT_ATOMS: atom_id res chain seq x y z
N MET A 1 64.68 73.34 18.21
CA MET A 1 65.50 72.98 19.38
C MET A 1 65.54 71.45 19.46
N PHE A 2 66.74 70.90 19.64
CA PHE A 2 67.17 69.48 19.69
C PHE A 2 66.15 68.47 20.31
N ALA A 3 66.10 67.17 20.00
CA ALA A 3 67.17 66.25 19.60
C ALA A 3 66.64 64.91 19.00
N SER A 4 67.49 64.31 18.14
CA SER A 4 67.85 62.88 18.00
C SER A 4 66.77 61.81 17.74
N GLY A 5 66.90 60.91 16.75
CA GLY A 5 68.05 60.66 15.88
C GLY A 5 67.84 59.54 14.85
N TYR A 6 68.47 59.78 13.69
CA TYR A 6 69.27 58.88 12.84
C TYR A 6 68.66 57.54 12.36
N HIS A 7 68.28 57.47 11.08
CA HIS A 7 69.11 56.99 9.94
C HIS A 7 69.29 55.45 9.97
N ARG A 8 69.02 54.65 8.92
CA ARG A 8 69.25 54.82 7.47
C ARG A 8 68.49 53.73 6.70
N ARG A 9 68.38 53.96 5.40
CA ARG A 9 67.56 53.31 4.37
C ARG A 9 67.85 51.82 4.08
N LEU A 10 66.76 51.16 3.71
CA LEU A 10 66.60 49.88 3.00
C LEU A 10 67.45 49.72 1.74
N ARG A 11 67.90 48.48 1.48
CA ARG A 11 67.85 47.79 0.17
C ARG A 11 67.79 46.26 0.37
N PRO A 12 67.25 45.50 -0.61
CA PRO A 12 66.46 44.28 -0.37
C PRO A 12 67.28 42.99 -0.48
N ARG A 13 66.84 41.95 0.24
CA ARG A 13 67.22 40.56 -0.02
C ARG A 13 65.96 39.71 -0.20
N VAL A 14 65.94 39.02 -1.33
CA VAL A 14 65.04 37.92 -1.68
C VAL A 14 65.21 36.81 -0.64
N LEU A 15 64.10 36.34 -0.05
CA LEU A 15 64.06 35.07 0.68
C LEU A 15 63.01 34.17 0.04
N ALA A 16 63.47 33.00 -0.42
CA ALA A 16 62.64 31.87 -0.81
C ALA A 16 61.97 31.29 0.44
N THR A 17 60.67 31.01 0.36
CA THR A 17 59.91 30.39 1.44
C THR A 17 59.91 28.87 1.23
N VAL A 18 60.47 28.15 2.20
CA VAL A 18 60.44 26.69 2.29
C VAL A 18 59.04 26.26 2.76
N MET A 19 58.33 25.45 1.97
CA MET A 19 57.12 24.74 2.42
C MET A 19 57.54 23.57 3.31
N ALA A 20 57.13 23.59 4.58
CA ALA A 20 57.19 22.44 5.47
C ALA A 20 55.89 21.65 5.35
N LEU A 21 55.97 20.37 4.93
CA LEU A 21 54.88 19.41 5.05
C LEU A 21 54.68 19.06 6.53
N LEU A 22 53.51 19.40 7.08
CA LEU A 22 53.00 18.87 8.34
C LEU A 22 52.22 17.58 8.04
N ALA A 23 52.81 16.44 8.34
CA ALA A 23 52.09 15.18 8.44
C ALA A 23 51.28 15.18 9.75
N VAL A 24 49.96 15.26 9.65
CA VAL A 24 49.06 15.06 10.79
C VAL A 24 48.83 13.55 10.91
N SER A 25 49.51 12.94 11.87
CA SER A 25 49.24 11.56 12.32
C SER A 25 47.89 11.55 13.04
N SER A 26 46.83 11.13 12.35
CA SER A 26 45.56 10.82 12.98
C SER A 26 45.67 9.44 13.64
N THR A 27 45.84 9.41 14.96
CA THR A 27 45.60 8.18 15.73
C THR A 27 44.09 8.00 15.82
N THR A 28 43.52 7.26 14.88
CA THR A 28 42.17 6.72 15.00
C THR A 28 42.19 5.70 16.13
N SER A 29 41.67 6.10 17.30
CA SER A 29 41.21 5.14 18.29
C SER A 29 40.04 4.39 17.64
N ALA A 30 40.31 3.20 17.10
CA ALA A 30 39.25 2.29 16.69
C ALA A 30 38.38 2.02 17.91
N VAL A 31 37.14 2.52 17.88
CA VAL A 31 36.10 1.99 18.75
C VAL A 31 36.04 0.49 18.48
N PRO A 32 36.10 -0.39 19.49
CA PRO A 32 35.95 -1.81 19.25
C PRO A 32 34.62 -2.02 18.52
N ALA A 33 34.64 -2.76 17.42
CA ALA A 33 33.41 -3.25 16.82
C ALA A 33 32.63 -3.96 17.95
N VAL A 34 31.44 -3.45 18.26
CA VAL A 34 30.52 -4.13 19.17
C VAL A 34 30.23 -5.48 18.52
N ALA A 35 30.64 -6.57 19.18
CA ALA A 35 30.35 -7.92 18.72
C ALA A 35 28.83 -8.04 18.49
N ALA A 36 28.42 -8.54 17.33
CA ALA A 36 27.02 -8.80 17.02
C ALA A 36 26.42 -9.64 18.14
N ALA A 37 25.26 -9.22 18.67
CA ALA A 37 24.56 -9.99 19.68
C ALA A 37 24.21 -11.37 19.11
N ALA A 38 24.64 -12.43 19.81
CA ALA A 38 24.40 -13.79 19.36
C ALA A 38 22.90 -14.15 19.39
N THR A 39 22.46 -14.93 18.40
CA THR A 39 21.07 -15.28 18.17
C THR A 39 20.68 -16.54 18.96
N THR A 40 19.57 -16.50 19.68
CA THR A 40 18.99 -17.71 20.27
C THR A 40 18.15 -18.44 19.23
N VAL A 41 18.33 -19.75 19.08
CA VAL A 41 17.49 -20.61 18.23
C VAL A 41 16.51 -21.32 19.15
N VAL A 42 15.20 -21.16 18.96
CA VAL A 42 14.17 -21.59 19.92
C VAL A 42 13.18 -22.54 19.25
N GLY A 43 12.98 -23.72 19.81
CA GLY A 43 11.98 -24.67 19.32
C GLY A 43 10.57 -24.12 19.47
N VAL A 44 9.77 -24.18 18.40
CA VAL A 44 8.38 -23.68 18.40
C VAL A 44 7.50 -24.49 19.34
N ALA A 45 7.61 -25.83 19.33
CA ALA A 45 6.81 -26.71 20.18
C ALA A 45 7.05 -26.51 21.68
N SER A 46 8.30 -26.28 22.09
CA SER A 46 8.70 -26.25 23.52
C SER A 46 8.91 -24.85 24.07
N GLY A 47 9.15 -23.85 23.20
CA GLY A 47 9.60 -22.52 23.59
C GLY A 47 11.03 -22.48 24.16
N ARG A 48 11.77 -23.59 24.10
CA ARG A 48 13.12 -23.77 24.65
C ARG A 48 14.21 -23.56 23.60
N CYS A 49 15.39 -23.14 24.04
CA CYS A 49 16.52 -22.82 23.20
C CYS A 49 17.30 -24.08 22.79
N LEU A 50 17.85 -24.10 21.58
CA LEU A 50 18.89 -25.01 21.15
C LEU A 50 20.13 -24.75 22.00
N ASP A 51 20.60 -25.77 22.70
CA ASP A 51 21.56 -25.64 23.79
C ASP A 51 22.65 -26.71 23.65
N VAL A 52 23.91 -26.29 23.75
CA VAL A 52 25.04 -27.22 23.87
C VAL A 52 25.06 -27.81 25.28
N VAL A 53 24.94 -29.14 25.35
CA VAL A 53 24.78 -29.88 26.60
C VAL A 53 25.87 -29.50 27.61
N GLY A 54 25.44 -29.04 28.79
CA GLY A 54 26.33 -28.74 29.91
C GLY A 54 27.22 -27.52 29.69
N ASN A 55 26.94 -26.70 28.68
CA ASN A 55 27.79 -25.56 28.28
C ASN A 55 29.25 -25.99 28.01
N ALA A 56 29.44 -27.22 27.52
CA ALA A 56 30.76 -27.75 27.19
C ALA A 56 31.27 -27.15 25.87
N ARG A 57 32.57 -26.84 25.83
CA ARG A 57 33.26 -26.26 24.65
C ARG A 57 34.11 -27.28 23.90
N GLU A 58 33.90 -28.57 24.16
CA GLU A 58 34.61 -29.64 23.48
C GLU A 58 33.86 -30.02 22.20
N SER A 59 34.59 -30.20 21.11
CA SER A 59 34.04 -30.83 19.90
C SER A 59 33.45 -32.20 20.25
N GLU A 60 32.45 -32.61 19.47
CA GLU A 60 31.67 -33.84 19.68
C GLU A 60 30.65 -33.77 20.82
N THR A 61 30.48 -32.61 21.45
CA THR A 61 29.41 -32.40 22.43
C THR A 61 28.04 -32.36 21.74
N ALA A 62 27.08 -33.13 22.27
CA ALA A 62 25.71 -33.14 21.77
C ALA A 62 24.95 -31.81 22.03
N VAL A 63 23.87 -31.59 21.28
CA VAL A 63 22.92 -30.49 21.50
C VAL A 63 21.56 -31.02 21.97
N ASN A 64 20.90 -30.23 22.80
CA ASN A 64 19.58 -30.51 23.34
C ASN A 64 18.69 -29.25 23.26
N ILE A 65 17.45 -29.35 23.75
CA ILE A 65 16.65 -28.17 24.11
C ILE A 65 16.73 -27.90 25.61
N TYR A 66 16.88 -26.63 25.98
CA TYR A 66 16.87 -26.18 27.38
C TYR A 66 16.20 -24.82 27.54
N ASP A 67 15.67 -24.51 28.72
CA ASP A 67 15.08 -23.21 29.00
C ASP A 67 16.06 -22.08 28.62
N CYS A 68 15.54 -21.11 27.88
CA CYS A 68 16.34 -19.99 27.39
C CYS A 68 16.84 -19.15 28.57
N ASN A 69 18.16 -19.16 28.78
CA ASN A 69 18.83 -18.55 29.93
C ASN A 69 19.92 -17.54 29.52
N GLY A 70 20.15 -17.36 28.22
CA GLY A 70 21.06 -16.36 27.67
C GLY A 70 22.56 -16.69 27.84
N GLN A 71 22.90 -17.93 28.21
CA GLN A 71 24.29 -18.36 28.29
C GLN A 71 24.91 -18.58 26.91
N ALA A 72 26.25 -18.55 26.85
CA ALA A 72 27.02 -18.66 25.61
C ALA A 72 26.80 -19.99 24.84
N ASN A 73 26.29 -21.05 25.49
CA ASN A 73 25.93 -22.32 24.86
C ASN A 73 24.57 -22.32 24.16
N GLN A 74 23.81 -21.23 24.27
CA GLN A 74 22.54 -20.99 23.56
C GLN A 74 22.66 -19.84 22.54
N ALA A 75 23.86 -19.30 22.41
CA ALA A 75 24.21 -18.14 21.60
C ALA A 75 24.74 -18.60 20.24
N TRP A 76 23.83 -18.74 19.28
CA TRP A 76 24.11 -19.22 17.93
C TRP A 76 24.24 -18.07 16.93
N ASN A 77 25.08 -18.24 15.92
CA ASN A 77 25.23 -17.30 14.81
C ASN A 77 24.99 -18.03 13.49
N PHE A 78 24.01 -17.57 12.71
CA PHE A 78 23.75 -18.13 11.39
C PHE A 78 24.52 -17.34 10.33
N THR A 79 25.53 -17.96 9.71
CA THR A 79 26.40 -17.26 8.77
C THR A 79 25.82 -17.23 7.36
N SER A 80 26.26 -16.29 6.52
CA SER A 80 25.92 -16.25 5.10
C SER A 80 26.40 -17.48 4.31
N ALA A 81 27.34 -18.25 4.87
CA ALA A 81 27.77 -19.55 4.32
C ALA A 81 26.80 -20.70 4.67
N GLY A 82 25.76 -20.43 5.46
CA GLY A 82 24.76 -21.39 5.91
C GLY A 82 25.18 -22.19 7.15
N GLU A 83 26.13 -21.71 7.96
CA GLU A 83 26.56 -22.44 9.17
C GLU A 83 25.81 -21.92 10.41
N LEU A 84 25.54 -22.79 11.38
CA LEU A 84 25.11 -22.40 12.73
C LEU A 84 26.30 -22.52 13.67
N ARG A 85 26.87 -21.39 14.09
CA ARG A 85 28.07 -21.34 14.92
C ARG A 85 27.75 -20.99 16.37
N VAL A 86 28.56 -21.43 17.32
CA VAL A 86 28.42 -21.16 18.76
C VAL A 86 29.80 -20.86 19.37
N TYR A 87 29.82 -20.21 20.54
CA TYR A 87 31.04 -19.81 21.25
C TYR A 87 31.96 -18.91 20.40
N ASP A 88 31.49 -17.71 20.07
CA ASP A 88 32.26 -16.71 19.32
C ASP A 88 32.74 -17.22 17.94
N ASP A 89 31.85 -17.92 17.25
CA ASP A 89 32.06 -18.49 15.91
C ASP A 89 33.15 -19.58 15.80
N THR A 90 33.56 -20.20 16.92
CA THR A 90 34.64 -21.19 16.96
C THR A 90 34.18 -22.63 16.68
N LEU A 91 32.92 -22.97 17.02
CA LEU A 91 32.34 -24.30 16.82
C LEU A 91 31.06 -24.21 16.01
N CYS A 92 30.77 -25.25 15.22
CA CYS A 92 29.65 -25.34 14.29
C CYS A 92 28.73 -26.49 14.67
N LEU A 93 27.42 -26.32 14.45
CA LEU A 93 26.46 -27.42 14.47
C LEU A 93 26.79 -28.39 13.32
N ASP A 94 27.01 -29.64 13.68
CA ASP A 94 27.63 -30.67 12.86
C ASP A 94 26.82 -31.97 12.91
N VAL A 95 26.64 -32.61 11.76
CA VAL A 95 26.03 -33.95 11.69
C VAL A 95 27.10 -35.01 11.91
N VAL A 96 26.93 -35.82 12.96
CA VAL A 96 27.86 -36.89 13.35
C VAL A 96 28.12 -37.83 12.19
N GLY A 97 29.41 -38.01 11.84
CA GLY A 97 29.83 -38.91 10.76
C GLY A 97 29.31 -38.53 9.36
N GLN A 98 28.84 -37.29 9.17
CA GLN A 98 28.24 -36.81 7.91
C GLN A 98 27.04 -37.67 7.44
N SER A 99 26.30 -38.27 8.39
CA SER A 99 25.18 -39.15 8.07
C SER A 99 24.09 -38.44 7.27
N THR A 100 23.59 -39.10 6.23
CA THR A 100 22.45 -38.65 5.42
C THR A 100 21.18 -39.46 5.66
N THR A 101 21.19 -40.39 6.63
CA THR A 101 20.07 -41.29 6.93
C THR A 101 19.45 -40.96 8.29
N ALA A 102 18.12 -40.88 8.38
CA ALA A 102 17.39 -40.64 9.62
C ALA A 102 17.23 -41.93 10.47
N PRO A 103 17.38 -41.87 11.81
CA PRO A 103 17.87 -40.73 12.60
C PRO A 103 19.37 -40.48 12.38
N ALA A 104 19.76 -39.21 12.31
CA ALA A 104 21.16 -38.81 12.45
C ALA A 104 21.34 -37.97 13.71
N ALA A 105 22.46 -38.16 14.41
CA ALA A 105 22.79 -37.34 15.57
C ALA A 105 23.44 -36.02 15.13
N VAL A 106 23.23 -34.96 15.91
CA VAL A 106 23.93 -33.68 15.76
C VAL A 106 24.75 -33.36 17.00
N GLN A 107 25.88 -32.70 16.78
CA GLN A 107 26.85 -32.30 17.79
C GLN A 107 27.39 -30.90 17.44
N ILE A 108 28.20 -30.32 18.32
CA ILE A 108 29.10 -29.24 17.93
C ILE A 108 30.46 -29.81 17.53
N TYR A 109 31.09 -29.24 16.52
CA TYR A 109 32.43 -29.64 16.08
C TYR A 109 33.19 -28.42 15.56
N THR A 110 34.52 -28.52 15.45
CA THR A 110 35.33 -27.47 14.83
C THR A 110 34.76 -27.11 13.45
N CYS A 111 34.57 -25.82 13.17
CA CYS A 111 34.04 -25.36 11.90
C CYS A 111 34.98 -25.72 10.74
N THR A 112 34.55 -26.62 9.85
CA THR A 112 35.29 -27.09 8.68
C THR A 112 34.77 -26.50 7.37
N GLY A 113 33.57 -25.90 7.36
CA GLY A 113 32.89 -25.43 6.16
C GLY A 113 32.30 -26.54 5.27
N GLY A 114 32.36 -27.80 5.75
CA GLY A 114 31.83 -28.98 5.08
C GLY A 114 30.30 -28.97 4.94
N ALA A 115 29.76 -29.75 3.99
CA ALA A 115 28.33 -29.79 3.72
C ALA A 115 27.49 -30.30 4.92
N ASN A 116 28.08 -31.13 5.78
CA ASN A 116 27.49 -31.65 7.01
C ASN A 116 27.38 -30.60 8.14
N GLN A 117 27.90 -29.39 7.92
CA GLN A 117 27.80 -28.23 8.83
C GLN A 117 27.01 -27.07 8.21
N ARG A 118 26.38 -27.31 7.05
CA ARG A 118 25.58 -26.32 6.35
C ARG A 118 24.09 -26.60 6.51
N TRP A 119 23.33 -25.53 6.70
CA TRP A 119 21.95 -25.52 7.08
C TRP A 119 21.19 -24.50 6.24
N THR A 120 19.94 -24.79 5.90
CA THR A 120 19.00 -23.87 5.27
C THR A 120 17.84 -23.65 6.21
N ILE A 121 17.58 -22.39 6.57
CA ILE A 121 16.37 -22.01 7.31
C ILE A 121 15.27 -21.74 6.29
N ARG A 122 14.18 -22.51 6.36
CA ARG A 122 13.01 -22.33 5.51
C ARG A 122 12.06 -21.31 6.11
N SER A 123 11.24 -20.67 5.27
CA SER A 123 10.21 -19.72 5.68
C SER A 123 9.14 -20.33 6.60
N ASP A 124 9.01 -21.65 6.59
CA ASP A 124 8.10 -22.40 7.46
C ASP A 124 8.72 -22.71 8.84
N GLY A 125 9.91 -22.19 9.16
CA GLY A 125 10.62 -22.38 10.42
C GLY A 125 11.48 -23.65 10.50
N ALA A 126 11.55 -24.48 9.46
CA ALA A 126 12.41 -25.66 9.48
C ALA A 126 13.89 -25.31 9.25
N ILE A 127 14.79 -25.89 10.05
CA ILE A 127 16.24 -25.84 9.81
C ILE A 127 16.63 -27.16 9.14
N VAL A 128 17.15 -27.11 7.91
CA VAL A 128 17.37 -28.30 7.07
C VAL A 128 18.84 -28.47 6.77
N GLY A 129 19.38 -29.66 7.03
CA GLY A 129 20.76 -29.99 6.69
C GLY A 129 20.95 -30.00 5.17
N VAL A 130 21.88 -29.18 4.66
CA VAL A 130 22.12 -29.03 3.21
C VAL A 130 22.58 -30.33 2.57
N GLN A 131 23.36 -31.15 3.29
CA GLN A 131 23.85 -32.43 2.78
C GLN A 131 22.77 -33.52 2.70
N SER A 132 21.93 -33.64 3.73
CA SER A 132 21.00 -34.77 3.90
C SER A 132 19.58 -34.44 3.46
N GLY A 133 19.19 -33.16 3.42
CA GLY A 133 17.81 -32.71 3.24
C GLY A 133 16.90 -33.01 4.45
N LEU A 134 17.45 -33.53 5.55
CA LEU A 134 16.72 -33.84 6.79
C LEU A 134 16.56 -32.59 7.66
N CYS A 135 15.51 -32.57 8.49
CA CYS A 135 15.16 -31.45 9.34
C CYS A 135 15.75 -31.63 10.75
N LEU A 136 16.21 -30.51 11.34
CA LEU A 136 16.58 -30.42 12.75
C LEU A 136 15.34 -30.68 13.61
N ASP A 137 15.39 -31.75 14.39
CA ASP A 137 14.24 -32.39 15.02
C ASP A 137 14.50 -32.60 16.52
N VAL A 138 13.55 -32.17 17.35
CA VAL A 138 13.56 -32.50 18.77
C VAL A 138 13.06 -33.93 18.95
N THR A 139 13.95 -34.80 19.45
CA THR A 139 13.77 -36.26 19.47
C THR A 139 12.47 -36.65 20.16
N GLY A 140 11.65 -37.44 19.48
CA GLY A 140 10.40 -37.99 20.03
C GLY A 140 9.36 -36.93 20.39
N GLN A 141 9.45 -35.72 19.80
CA GLN A 141 8.59 -34.57 20.12
C GLN A 141 8.64 -34.16 21.60
N GLY A 142 9.72 -34.49 22.31
CA GLY A 142 9.85 -34.13 23.72
C GLY A 142 9.90 -32.62 23.90
N THR A 143 9.27 -32.12 24.97
CA THR A 143 9.26 -30.69 25.30
C THR A 143 10.06 -30.36 26.55
N ALA A 144 10.54 -31.36 27.31
CA ALA A 144 11.28 -31.16 28.55
C ALA A 144 12.74 -30.71 28.31
N ASN A 145 13.32 -30.00 29.28
CA ASN A 145 14.76 -29.68 29.29
C ASN A 145 15.60 -30.95 29.11
N SER A 146 16.73 -30.79 28.42
CA SER A 146 17.68 -31.86 28.13
C SER A 146 17.17 -32.92 27.14
N THR A 147 16.05 -32.69 26.46
CA THR A 147 15.63 -33.51 25.32
C THR A 147 16.59 -33.28 24.16
N LEU A 148 17.18 -34.36 23.62
CA LEU A 148 18.19 -34.26 22.55
C LEU A 148 17.60 -33.79 21.21
N VAL A 149 18.43 -33.10 20.45
CA VAL A 149 18.15 -32.67 19.07
C VAL A 149 18.92 -33.56 18.11
N GLY A 150 18.28 -33.98 17.02
CA GLY A 150 18.83 -34.81 15.96
C GLY A 150 18.37 -34.34 14.58
N LEU A 151 18.65 -35.12 13.54
CA LEU A 151 18.00 -34.97 12.23
C LEU A 151 17.03 -36.11 11.98
N TRP A 152 15.86 -35.75 11.45
CA TRP A 152 14.83 -36.69 11.02
C TRP A 152 14.21 -36.29 9.68
N THR A 153 13.45 -37.19 9.06
CA THR A 153 12.70 -36.88 7.84
C THR A 153 11.78 -35.68 8.07
N CYS A 154 11.91 -34.66 7.24
CA CYS A 154 11.07 -33.47 7.28
C CYS A 154 9.60 -33.85 7.09
N ASN A 155 8.76 -33.61 8.09
CA ASN A 155 7.33 -33.93 8.09
C ASN A 155 6.45 -32.73 8.45
N GLY A 156 7.06 -31.57 8.74
CA GLY A 156 6.36 -30.32 8.99
C GLY A 156 5.78 -30.16 10.40
N GLN A 157 6.00 -31.12 11.30
CA GLN A 157 5.54 -31.04 12.70
C GLN A 157 6.30 -29.98 13.50
N ASP A 158 5.66 -29.47 14.57
CA ASP A 158 6.17 -28.36 15.39
C ASP A 158 7.52 -28.66 16.08
N ASN A 159 7.85 -29.93 16.33
CA ASN A 159 9.15 -30.34 16.88
C ASN A 159 10.30 -30.20 15.87
N GLN A 160 10.01 -29.87 14.61
CA GLN A 160 10.97 -29.54 13.56
C GLN A 160 11.01 -28.04 13.24
N LYS A 161 10.25 -27.22 13.99
CA LYS A 161 10.11 -25.79 13.75
C LYS A 161 10.88 -24.99 14.78
N TRP A 162 11.61 -24.00 14.31
CA TRP A 162 12.51 -23.17 15.10
C TRP A 162 12.27 -21.70 14.78
N ARG A 163 12.29 -20.85 15.82
CA ARG A 163 12.27 -19.39 15.73
C ARG A 163 13.61 -18.86 16.22
N THR A 164 14.13 -17.80 15.64
CA THR A 164 15.34 -17.14 16.14
C THR A 164 14.96 -15.88 16.93
N SER A 165 15.58 -15.67 18.09
CA SER A 165 15.45 -14.41 18.85
C SER A 165 16.83 -13.83 19.16
N GLY A 166 17.12 -12.58 18.77
CA GLY A 166 18.18 -11.82 19.43
C GLY A 166 19.36 -11.28 18.61
N GLY A 167 19.29 -11.19 17.29
CA GLY A 167 19.81 -9.96 16.69
C GLY A 167 18.83 -8.84 17.07
N SER A 168 19.27 -7.63 17.37
CA SER A 168 18.38 -6.46 17.21
C SER A 168 17.67 -6.68 15.89
N ALA A 169 16.33 -6.80 15.88
CA ALA A 169 15.60 -6.90 14.62
C ALA A 169 16.18 -5.78 13.77
N ASP A 170 16.75 -6.14 12.62
CA ASP A 170 17.17 -5.10 11.71
C ASP A 170 15.93 -4.23 11.53
N THR A 171 16.03 -2.95 11.88
CA THR A 171 14.94 -1.99 11.74
C THR A 171 15.27 -0.97 10.67
N GLN A 172 16.49 -1.03 10.14
CA GLN A 172 16.95 -0.10 9.14
C GLN A 172 16.57 -0.69 7.78
N PRO A 173 15.77 0.03 6.97
CA PRO A 173 15.49 -0.42 5.62
C PRO A 173 16.72 -0.27 4.72
N PRO A 174 16.84 -1.12 3.67
CA PRO A 174 17.83 -0.92 2.63
C PRO A 174 17.76 0.47 2.00
N THR A 175 18.87 0.91 1.40
CA THR A 175 18.88 2.13 0.60
C THR A 175 17.99 2.00 -0.65
N VAL A 176 17.51 3.12 -1.17
CA VAL A 176 16.68 3.16 -2.38
C VAL A 176 17.45 2.57 -3.57
N PRO A 177 16.88 1.62 -4.35
CA PRO A 177 17.51 1.14 -5.57
C PRO A 177 17.75 2.30 -6.55
N GLY A 178 18.99 2.43 -7.04
CA GLY A 178 19.38 3.54 -7.89
C GLY A 178 19.17 3.28 -9.39
N ASN A 179 19.08 4.34 -10.20
CA ASN A 179 19.10 4.28 -11.68
C ASN A 179 18.20 3.18 -12.31
N PRO A 180 16.89 3.15 -11.97
CA PRO A 180 15.96 2.26 -12.64
C PRO A 180 15.89 2.62 -14.13
N ARG A 181 15.89 1.60 -15.00
CA ARG A 181 15.92 1.77 -16.46
C ARG A 181 15.28 0.58 -17.16
N VAL A 182 14.81 0.81 -18.38
CA VAL A 182 14.24 -0.22 -19.25
C VAL A 182 15.08 -0.45 -20.49
N SER A 183 15.04 -1.67 -21.01
CA SER A 183 15.55 -2.06 -22.32
C SER A 183 14.65 -3.14 -22.93
N ASN A 184 14.85 -3.45 -24.21
CA ASN A 184 14.08 -4.48 -24.94
C ASN A 184 12.56 -4.29 -24.81
N LEU A 185 12.08 -3.04 -24.80
CA LEU A 185 10.65 -2.75 -24.74
C LEU A 185 9.99 -3.16 -26.06
N VAL A 186 9.23 -4.24 -26.00
CA VAL A 186 8.35 -4.70 -27.07
C VAL A 186 6.91 -4.69 -26.55
N CYS A 187 5.96 -5.13 -27.37
CA CYS A 187 4.55 -4.91 -27.09
C CYS A 187 3.98 -5.70 -25.90
N ASP A 188 4.63 -6.80 -25.53
CA ASP A 188 4.19 -7.73 -24.48
C ASP A 188 5.26 -7.96 -23.39
N SER A 189 6.46 -7.40 -23.55
CA SER A 189 7.55 -7.59 -22.61
C SER A 189 8.52 -6.42 -22.57
N VAL A 190 9.18 -6.27 -21.41
CA VAL A 190 10.24 -5.30 -21.18
C VAL A 190 11.28 -5.89 -20.23
N THR A 191 12.55 -5.54 -20.42
CA THR A 191 13.60 -5.78 -19.42
C THR A 191 13.71 -4.56 -18.53
N PHE A 192 13.50 -4.73 -17.22
CA PHE A 192 13.66 -3.69 -16.22
C PHE A 192 14.90 -3.95 -15.37
N ALA A 193 15.76 -2.96 -15.21
CA ALA A 193 17.03 -3.06 -14.49
C ALA A 193 17.27 -1.87 -13.56
N TRP A 194 18.07 -2.07 -12.52
CA TRP A 194 18.40 -1.06 -11.51
C TRP A 194 19.84 -1.24 -11.01
N ASN A 195 20.31 -0.32 -10.18
CA ASN A 195 21.56 -0.42 -9.43
C ASN A 195 21.27 -0.98 -8.04
N ALA A 196 22.25 -1.69 -7.47
CA ALA A 196 22.11 -2.32 -6.17
C ALA A 196 21.90 -1.31 -5.04
N SER A 197 21.00 -1.67 -4.13
CA SER A 197 20.87 -1.12 -2.79
C SER A 197 21.93 -1.68 -1.86
N THR A 198 22.15 -0.97 -0.75
CA THR A 198 23.01 -1.37 0.35
C THR A 198 22.21 -1.38 1.63
N ASP A 199 22.59 -2.23 2.57
CA ASP A 199 21.92 -2.38 3.85
C ASP A 199 22.96 -2.76 4.92
N ASN A 200 22.67 -2.50 6.20
CA ASN A 200 23.56 -2.81 7.32
C ASN A 200 23.70 -4.31 7.58
N VAL A 201 22.68 -5.12 7.29
CA VAL A 201 22.74 -6.59 7.38
C VAL A 201 22.78 -7.22 5.99
N GLY A 202 22.00 -6.70 5.05
CA GLY A 202 22.04 -7.10 3.65
C GLY A 202 20.68 -7.08 2.95
N VAL A 203 20.70 -6.85 1.65
CA VAL A 203 19.50 -6.87 0.81
C VAL A 203 19.15 -8.31 0.46
N ALA A 204 17.97 -8.77 0.87
CA ALA A 204 17.51 -10.14 0.61
C ALA A 204 16.74 -10.24 -0.71
N PHE A 205 15.96 -9.21 -1.07
CA PHE A 205 15.09 -9.20 -2.24
C PHE A 205 15.01 -7.83 -2.91
N TYR A 206 14.65 -7.83 -4.19
CA TYR A 206 14.07 -6.68 -4.87
C TYR A 206 12.65 -7.01 -5.33
N ASP A 207 11.73 -6.11 -5.03
CA ASP A 207 10.33 -6.21 -5.39
C ASP A 207 10.04 -5.19 -6.48
N VAL A 208 9.70 -5.67 -7.68
CA VAL A 208 9.41 -4.87 -8.86
C VAL A 208 7.91 -4.69 -8.97
N TYR A 209 7.49 -3.46 -9.23
CA TYR A 209 6.08 -3.05 -9.21
C TYR A 209 5.68 -2.28 -10.46
N HIS A 210 4.38 -2.30 -10.72
CA HIS A 210 3.70 -1.41 -11.66
C HIS A 210 2.50 -0.77 -10.95
N ASP A 211 2.48 0.57 -10.86
CA ASP A 211 1.37 1.37 -10.31
C ASP A 211 0.86 0.90 -8.92
N GLY A 212 1.76 0.41 -8.06
CA GLY A 212 1.45 -0.09 -6.71
C GLY A 212 1.15 -1.59 -6.63
N GLN A 213 1.07 -2.29 -7.77
CA GLN A 213 0.88 -3.73 -7.84
C GLN A 213 2.24 -4.43 -7.94
N LEU A 214 2.46 -5.46 -7.12
CA LEU A 214 3.68 -6.26 -7.17
C LEU A 214 3.68 -7.09 -8.46
N MET A 215 4.64 -6.83 -9.33
CA MET A 215 4.83 -7.59 -10.58
C MET A 215 5.66 -8.83 -10.33
N LYS A 216 6.77 -8.68 -9.58
CA LYS A 216 7.76 -9.74 -9.41
C LYS A 216 8.69 -9.46 -8.24
N SER A 217 8.97 -10.48 -7.43
CA SER A 217 10.07 -10.47 -6.45
C SER A 217 11.25 -11.26 -7.00
N VAL A 218 12.46 -10.72 -6.86
CA VAL A 218 13.73 -11.37 -7.24
C VAL A 218 14.71 -11.33 -6.07
N SER A 219 15.71 -12.20 -6.08
CA SER A 219 16.75 -12.21 -5.03
C SER A 219 17.54 -10.90 -4.98
N GLY A 220 18.10 -10.56 -3.81
CA GLY A 220 18.89 -9.34 -3.58
C GLY A 220 20.20 -9.25 -4.38
N THR A 221 20.58 -10.30 -5.10
CA THR A 221 21.70 -10.29 -6.07
C THR A 221 21.25 -10.05 -7.51
N THR A 222 19.94 -10.08 -7.78
CA THR A 222 19.37 -9.84 -9.11
C THR A 222 19.11 -8.36 -9.32
N LEU A 223 19.72 -7.77 -10.35
CA LEU A 223 19.60 -6.33 -10.67
C LEU A 223 18.88 -6.05 -12.00
N SER A 224 18.26 -7.08 -12.58
CA SER A 224 17.49 -6.98 -13.82
C SER A 224 16.51 -8.14 -13.92
N THR A 225 15.32 -7.89 -14.48
CA THR A 225 14.32 -8.91 -14.75
C THR A 225 13.45 -8.57 -15.95
N SER A 226 12.96 -9.59 -16.65
CA SER A 226 11.92 -9.41 -17.68
C SER A 226 10.55 -9.43 -17.04
N LEU A 227 9.70 -8.50 -17.49
CA LEU A 227 8.31 -8.32 -17.08
C LEU A 227 7.39 -8.48 -18.29
N SER A 228 6.21 -9.04 -18.07
CA SER A 228 5.12 -8.99 -19.04
C SER A 228 4.42 -7.65 -18.94
N VAL A 229 4.23 -6.99 -20.09
CA VAL A 229 3.53 -5.71 -20.20
C VAL A 229 2.39 -5.82 -21.21
N VAL A 230 1.53 -4.81 -21.25
CA VAL A 230 0.41 -4.75 -22.20
C VAL A 230 0.57 -3.52 -23.07
N ALA A 231 0.54 -3.74 -24.38
CA ALA A 231 0.59 -2.72 -25.41
C ALA A 231 -0.46 -1.61 -25.24
N GLY A 232 -0.06 -0.38 -25.57
CA GLY A 232 -0.95 0.76 -25.70
C GLY A 232 -1.38 1.46 -24.41
N ALA A 233 -1.00 0.92 -23.25
CA ALA A 233 -1.15 1.61 -21.97
C ALA A 233 0.20 2.22 -21.55
N THR A 234 0.17 3.34 -20.83
CA THR A 234 1.36 3.83 -20.14
C THR A 234 1.48 3.11 -18.80
N TRP A 235 2.70 2.66 -18.49
CA TRP A 235 3.03 1.97 -17.25
C TRP A 235 4.06 2.78 -16.48
N GLY A 236 3.90 2.88 -15.15
CA GLY A 236 4.97 3.32 -14.25
C GLY A 236 5.66 2.12 -13.59
N LEU A 237 6.92 1.85 -13.95
CA LEU A 237 7.72 0.78 -13.33
C LEU A 237 8.66 1.34 -12.26
N TYR A 238 8.75 0.65 -11.12
CA TYR A 238 9.71 0.97 -10.05
C TYR A 238 10.08 -0.29 -9.27
N VAL A 239 11.09 -0.17 -8.40
CA VAL A 239 11.59 -1.26 -7.57
C VAL A 239 11.88 -0.80 -6.15
N ASN A 240 11.62 -1.69 -5.19
CA ASN A 240 12.03 -1.54 -3.79
C ASN A 240 13.06 -2.62 -3.45
N ALA A 241 13.95 -2.32 -2.51
CA ALA A 241 14.79 -3.31 -1.86
C ALA A 241 14.16 -3.73 -0.53
N ARG A 242 14.30 -5.01 -0.18
CA ARG A 242 13.85 -5.57 1.09
C ARG A 242 14.93 -6.44 1.70
N ASP A 243 15.18 -6.30 2.99
CA ASP A 243 16.12 -7.15 3.73
C ASP A 243 15.46 -8.45 4.23
N ALA A 244 16.22 -9.27 4.96
CA ALA A 244 15.72 -10.52 5.52
C ALA A 244 14.82 -10.32 6.77
N ALA A 245 14.85 -9.13 7.37
CA ALA A 245 14.01 -8.76 8.51
C ALA A 245 12.65 -8.15 8.07
N GLY A 246 12.45 -7.99 6.77
CA GLY A 246 11.22 -7.46 6.18
C GLY A 246 11.23 -5.95 5.97
N ASN A 247 12.28 -5.22 6.36
CA ASN A 247 12.30 -3.77 6.13
C ASN A 247 12.39 -3.46 4.65
N VAL A 248 11.57 -2.51 4.21
CA VAL A 248 11.44 -2.13 2.80
C VAL A 248 11.99 -0.72 2.61
N SER A 249 12.86 -0.56 1.62
CA SER A 249 13.37 0.75 1.21
C SER A 249 12.24 1.68 0.77
N GLN A 250 12.49 2.98 0.73
CA GLN A 250 11.69 3.82 -0.17
C GLN A 250 11.88 3.30 -1.62
N ALA A 251 10.84 3.42 -2.43
CA ALA A 251 10.88 3.01 -3.82
C ALA A 251 11.85 3.84 -4.67
N SER A 252 12.35 3.24 -5.74
CA SER A 252 13.08 3.98 -6.78
C SER A 252 12.19 5.01 -7.48
N THR A 253 12.82 5.93 -8.23
CA THR A 253 12.10 6.80 -9.18
C THR A 253 11.29 5.97 -10.18
N THR A 254 10.12 6.45 -10.61
CA THR A 254 9.31 5.78 -11.66
C THR A 254 9.99 5.86 -13.03
N VAL A 255 10.02 4.75 -13.76
CA VAL A 255 10.30 4.73 -15.20
C VAL A 255 8.98 4.56 -15.95
N SER A 256 8.54 5.62 -16.62
CA SER A 256 7.35 5.59 -17.46
C SER A 256 7.66 4.93 -18.81
N ILE A 257 6.90 3.91 -19.18
CA ILE A 257 6.97 3.25 -20.49
C ILE A 257 5.60 3.22 -21.16
N THR A 258 5.60 3.22 -22.49
CA THR A 258 4.40 2.91 -23.27
C THR A 258 4.79 1.78 -24.23
N PRO A 259 4.48 0.51 -23.89
CA PRO A 259 4.81 -0.61 -24.77
C PRO A 259 4.14 -0.40 -26.14
N PRO A 260 4.90 -0.56 -27.24
CA PRO A 260 4.38 -0.35 -28.58
C PRO A 260 3.26 -1.36 -28.88
N GLN A 261 2.44 -1.05 -29.88
CA GLN A 261 1.44 -2.00 -30.36
C GLN A 261 2.13 -3.17 -31.08
N CYS A 262 1.69 -4.42 -30.82
CA CYS A 262 2.32 -5.60 -31.44
C CYS A 262 2.21 -5.59 -32.98
N GLN A 263 1.16 -4.95 -33.49
CA GLN A 263 0.91 -4.69 -34.90
C GLN A 263 0.30 -3.28 -35.00
N ALA A 264 0.56 -2.55 -36.09
CA ALA A 264 -0.17 -1.32 -36.37
C ALA A 264 -1.60 -1.68 -36.75
N ASP A 265 -2.58 -1.22 -35.96
CA ASP A 265 -3.99 -1.38 -36.32
C ASP A 265 -4.46 -0.21 -37.17
N THR A 266 -4.84 -0.51 -38.40
CA THR A 266 -5.45 0.47 -39.31
C THR A 266 -6.92 0.15 -39.57
N GLN A 267 -7.45 -0.94 -39.02
CA GLN A 267 -8.80 -1.39 -39.28
C GLN A 267 -9.72 -0.90 -38.14
N PRO A 268 -10.80 -0.18 -38.46
CA PRO A 268 -11.75 0.25 -37.44
C PRO A 268 -12.61 -0.93 -36.93
N PRO A 269 -13.07 -0.88 -35.68
CA PRO A 269 -14.04 -1.83 -35.16
C PRO A 269 -15.33 -1.87 -35.97
N THR A 270 -16.04 -3.00 -35.94
CA THR A 270 -17.41 -3.07 -36.46
C THR A 270 -18.33 -2.13 -35.68
N ALA A 271 -19.39 -1.61 -36.31
CA ALA A 271 -20.39 -0.83 -35.59
C ALA A 271 -21.06 -1.68 -34.49
N PRO A 272 -21.30 -1.15 -33.28
CA PRO A 272 -22.13 -1.82 -32.30
C PRO A 272 -23.53 -2.04 -32.87
N THR A 273 -24.15 -3.17 -32.54
CA THR A 273 -25.51 -3.49 -33.05
C THR A 273 -26.48 -3.73 -31.92
N GLN A 274 -27.78 -3.74 -32.24
CA GLN A 274 -28.84 -3.99 -31.28
C GLN A 274 -28.77 -3.09 -30.04
N LEU A 275 -28.38 -1.82 -30.23
CA LEU A 275 -28.47 -0.84 -29.16
C LEU A 275 -29.92 -0.73 -28.74
N ALA A 276 -30.18 -1.10 -27.49
CA ALA A 276 -31.46 -1.00 -26.83
C ALA A 276 -31.30 -0.11 -25.61
N GLY A 277 -32.35 0.61 -25.26
CA GLY A 277 -32.39 1.43 -24.07
C GLY A 277 -33.71 1.23 -23.33
N SER A 278 -33.63 1.14 -22.02
CA SER A 278 -34.79 1.09 -21.13
C SER A 278 -34.71 2.25 -20.16
N ALA A 279 -35.84 2.92 -19.92
CA ALA A 279 -35.94 3.94 -18.90
C ALA A 279 -36.50 3.35 -17.62
N SER A 280 -35.95 3.80 -16.50
CA SER A 280 -36.57 3.69 -15.18
C SER A 280 -36.49 5.07 -14.52
N GLY A 281 -37.63 5.76 -14.40
CA GLY A 281 -37.68 7.16 -13.99
C GLY A 281 -36.80 8.06 -14.88
N THR A 282 -35.91 8.83 -14.26
CA THR A 282 -34.96 9.77 -14.91
C THR A 282 -33.63 9.11 -15.32
N THR A 283 -33.58 7.78 -15.36
CA THR A 283 -32.37 7.02 -15.74
C THR A 283 -32.65 6.15 -16.95
N VAL A 284 -31.72 6.12 -17.91
CA VAL A 284 -31.74 5.25 -19.08
C VAL A 284 -30.58 4.25 -18.96
N THR A 285 -30.89 2.97 -18.97
CA THR A 285 -29.91 1.88 -19.11
C THR A 285 -29.86 1.44 -20.56
N LEU A 286 -28.69 1.57 -21.18
CA LEU A 286 -28.40 1.15 -22.54
C LEU A 286 -27.63 -0.17 -22.52
N SER A 287 -27.98 -1.06 -23.44
CA SER A 287 -27.23 -2.29 -23.72
C SER A 287 -27.09 -2.50 -25.21
N TRP A 288 -26.00 -3.09 -25.67
CA TRP A 288 -25.78 -3.39 -27.09
C TRP A 288 -25.03 -4.72 -27.28
N THR A 289 -25.02 -5.20 -28.51
CA THR A 289 -24.17 -6.30 -28.94
C THR A 289 -22.77 -5.78 -29.24
N ALA A 290 -21.76 -6.47 -28.70
CA ALA A 290 -20.36 -6.07 -28.79
C ALA A 290 -19.89 -5.95 -30.25
N SER A 291 -19.06 -4.95 -30.50
CA SER A 291 -18.26 -4.83 -31.71
C SER A 291 -17.13 -5.85 -31.72
N THR A 292 -16.68 -6.22 -32.92
CA THR A 292 -15.47 -7.02 -33.14
C THR A 292 -14.43 -6.19 -33.85
N ASP A 293 -13.17 -6.53 -33.63
CA ASP A 293 -12.01 -5.86 -34.21
C ASP A 293 -10.85 -6.87 -34.31
N ASN A 294 -9.87 -6.63 -35.19
CA ASN A 294 -8.72 -7.52 -35.44
C ASN A 294 -7.68 -7.48 -34.31
N ILE A 295 -7.53 -6.38 -33.58
CA ILE A 295 -6.69 -6.33 -32.36
C ILE A 295 -7.56 -6.25 -31.11
N GLY A 296 -8.66 -5.51 -31.16
CA GLY A 296 -9.67 -5.53 -30.12
C GLY A 296 -10.27 -4.16 -29.83
N VAL A 297 -11.55 -4.19 -29.46
CA VAL A 297 -12.30 -3.00 -29.04
C VAL A 297 -11.84 -2.56 -27.65
N ARG A 298 -11.50 -1.28 -27.50
CA ARG A 298 -11.00 -0.68 -26.24
C ARG A 298 -12.01 0.21 -25.55
N ALA A 299 -12.94 0.79 -26.30
CA ALA A 299 -13.95 1.67 -25.74
C ALA A 299 -15.24 1.69 -26.56
N TYR A 300 -16.33 2.06 -25.89
CA TYR A 300 -17.58 2.47 -26.52
C TYR A 300 -17.92 3.90 -26.10
N ASP A 301 -17.93 4.85 -27.04
CA ASP A 301 -18.41 6.20 -26.78
C ASP A 301 -19.93 6.25 -26.94
N VAL A 302 -20.60 6.75 -25.91
CA VAL A 302 -22.06 6.83 -25.86
C VAL A 302 -22.47 8.28 -26.07
N TYR A 303 -23.34 8.49 -27.06
CA TYR A 303 -23.85 9.80 -27.43
C TYR A 303 -25.34 9.90 -27.12
N ARG A 304 -25.76 11.06 -26.62
CA ARG A 304 -27.16 11.47 -26.43
C ARG A 304 -27.42 12.69 -27.31
N GLY A 305 -28.17 12.52 -28.40
CA GLY A 305 -28.13 13.47 -29.50
C GLY A 305 -26.71 13.56 -30.06
N ASP A 306 -26.16 14.76 -30.21
CA ASP A 306 -24.78 14.96 -30.67
C ASP A 306 -23.76 15.08 -29.52
N ALA A 307 -24.22 15.11 -28.26
CA ALA A 307 -23.35 15.23 -27.11
C ALA A 307 -22.87 13.85 -26.63
N GLN A 308 -21.56 13.68 -26.46
CA GLN A 308 -21.00 12.50 -25.81
C GLN A 308 -21.29 12.56 -24.31
N VAL A 309 -22.03 11.57 -23.79
CA VAL A 309 -22.46 11.53 -22.38
C VAL A 309 -21.61 10.58 -21.53
N GLY A 310 -20.82 9.71 -22.17
CA GLY A 310 -19.85 8.88 -21.50
C GLY A 310 -19.05 8.01 -22.46
N THR A 311 -18.05 7.35 -21.90
CA THR A 311 -17.27 6.32 -22.60
C THR A 311 -17.23 5.10 -21.70
N VAL A 312 -17.49 3.92 -22.23
CA VAL A 312 -17.31 2.65 -21.52
C VAL A 312 -15.95 2.09 -21.89
N THR A 313 -15.05 2.00 -20.90
CA THR A 313 -13.72 1.38 -20.97
C THR A 313 -13.63 0.21 -19.98
N GLY A 314 -12.63 -0.66 -20.09
CA GLY A 314 -12.45 -1.78 -19.14
C GLY A 314 -11.66 -2.97 -19.71
N THR A 315 -11.85 -4.15 -19.13
CA THR A 315 -11.35 -5.43 -19.65
C THR A 315 -11.71 -5.57 -21.12
N VAL A 316 -10.84 -6.15 -21.95
CA VAL A 316 -11.04 -6.21 -23.40
C VAL A 316 -11.78 -7.50 -23.78
N PRO A 317 -12.96 -7.44 -24.44
CA PRO A 317 -13.71 -6.23 -24.83
C PRO A 317 -14.51 -5.61 -23.67
N PRO A 318 -14.66 -4.26 -23.64
CA PRO A 318 -15.39 -3.57 -22.57
C PRO A 318 -16.84 -4.05 -22.45
N ALA A 319 -17.43 -3.84 -21.27
CA ALA A 319 -18.84 -4.12 -21.03
C ALA A 319 -19.73 -3.41 -22.06
N THR A 320 -20.82 -4.07 -22.46
CA THR A 320 -21.78 -3.53 -23.44
C THR A 320 -23.02 -2.95 -22.76
N LEU A 321 -22.80 -2.26 -21.65
CA LEU A 321 -23.82 -1.66 -20.79
C LEU A 321 -23.41 -0.23 -20.40
N PHE A 322 -24.34 0.72 -20.47
CA PHE A 322 -24.14 2.10 -20.01
C PHE A 322 -25.36 2.61 -19.27
N ILE A 323 -25.16 3.38 -18.20
CA ILE A 323 -26.25 4.00 -17.43
C ILE A 323 -26.12 5.51 -17.54
N ASP A 324 -27.10 6.14 -18.20
CA ASP A 324 -27.26 7.59 -18.26
C ASP A 324 -28.31 8.01 -17.23
N SER A 325 -27.93 8.79 -16.22
CA SER A 325 -28.82 9.18 -15.11
C SER A 325 -28.96 10.69 -15.02
N GLY A 326 -30.00 11.18 -14.33
CA GLY A 326 -30.22 12.62 -14.14
C GLY A 326 -30.85 13.32 -15.33
N LEU A 327 -31.55 12.55 -16.15
CA LEU A 327 -32.29 13.06 -17.30
C LEU A 327 -33.56 13.77 -16.85
N THR A 328 -34.02 14.75 -17.64
CA THR A 328 -35.31 15.40 -17.41
C THR A 328 -36.41 14.34 -17.47
N SER A 329 -37.32 14.33 -16.49
CA SER A 329 -38.46 13.40 -16.46
C SER A 329 -39.37 13.59 -17.69
N ASN A 330 -40.05 12.52 -18.12
CA ASN A 330 -40.98 12.56 -19.25
C ASN A 330 -40.39 13.14 -20.54
N THR A 331 -39.08 12.97 -20.75
CA THR A 331 -38.34 13.56 -21.88
C THR A 331 -37.81 12.46 -22.78
N ARG A 332 -37.94 12.67 -24.09
CA ARG A 332 -37.46 11.74 -25.11
C ARG A 332 -36.00 12.02 -25.44
N TYR A 333 -35.16 10.99 -25.31
CA TYR A 333 -33.75 11.01 -25.65
C TYR A 333 -33.45 10.01 -26.77
N GLN A 334 -32.42 10.32 -27.55
CA GLN A 334 -31.91 9.46 -28.61
C GLN A 334 -30.45 9.17 -28.35
N TYR A 335 -30.08 7.90 -28.45
CA TYR A 335 -28.73 7.43 -28.19
C TYR A 335 -28.17 6.68 -29.38
N TYR A 336 -26.86 6.83 -29.58
CA TYR A 336 -26.08 5.92 -30.42
C TYR A 336 -24.72 5.66 -29.76
N VAL A 337 -24.09 4.57 -30.14
CA VAL A 337 -22.80 4.14 -29.61
C VAL A 337 -21.80 3.99 -30.77
N VAL A 338 -20.57 4.42 -30.54
CA VAL A 338 -19.42 4.25 -31.46
C VAL A 338 -18.36 3.43 -30.75
N ALA A 339 -17.86 2.38 -31.39
CA ALA A 339 -16.73 1.62 -30.87
C ALA A 339 -15.40 2.25 -31.28
N ARG A 340 -14.40 2.15 -30.41
CA ARG A 340 -13.01 2.53 -30.67
C ARG A 340 -12.03 1.43 -30.29
N ASP A 341 -10.98 1.27 -31.07
CA ASP A 341 -9.85 0.40 -30.78
C ASP A 341 -8.73 1.13 -30.01
N GLY A 342 -7.57 0.49 -29.86
CA GLY A 342 -6.40 1.04 -29.19
C GLY A 342 -5.61 2.09 -29.99
N GLN A 343 -5.97 2.30 -31.25
CA GLN A 343 -5.33 3.20 -32.21
C GLN A 343 -6.26 4.36 -32.58
N ALA A 344 -7.38 4.49 -31.86
CA ALA A 344 -8.43 5.48 -32.07
C ALA A 344 -9.14 5.38 -33.42
N ASN A 345 -9.07 4.23 -34.10
CA ASN A 345 -9.95 3.97 -35.24
C ASN A 345 -11.39 3.86 -34.71
N THR A 346 -12.34 4.49 -35.40
CA THR A 346 -13.74 4.58 -34.97
C THR A 346 -14.63 3.76 -35.90
N SER A 347 -15.57 3.03 -35.31
CA SER A 347 -16.63 2.37 -36.07
C SER A 347 -17.62 3.38 -36.65
N ALA A 348 -18.47 2.92 -37.57
CA ALA A 348 -19.72 3.62 -37.83
C ALA A 348 -20.62 3.62 -36.56
N ARG A 349 -21.60 4.55 -36.50
CA ARG A 349 -22.58 4.62 -35.40
C ARG A 349 -23.43 3.34 -35.35
N SER A 350 -23.83 2.93 -34.15
CA SER A 350 -24.87 1.93 -33.97
C SER A 350 -26.23 2.40 -34.52
N ASN A 351 -27.24 1.51 -34.48
CA ASN A 351 -28.62 1.96 -34.58
C ASN A 351 -28.95 2.98 -33.46
N THR A 352 -29.93 3.85 -33.70
CA THR A 352 -30.39 4.79 -32.69
C THR A 352 -31.37 4.12 -31.73
N ALA A 353 -31.10 4.16 -30.42
CA ALA A 353 -32.08 3.84 -29.40
C ALA A 353 -32.83 5.09 -28.98
N THR A 354 -34.16 5.07 -29.09
CA THR A 354 -35.00 6.14 -28.55
C THR A 354 -35.59 5.68 -27.22
N VAL A 355 -35.42 6.47 -26.18
CA VAL A 355 -35.97 6.17 -24.86
C VAL A 355 -36.68 7.40 -24.31
N THR A 356 -37.84 7.23 -23.71
CA THR A 356 -38.54 8.30 -22.99
C THR A 356 -38.45 8.01 -21.50
N THR A 357 -37.91 8.95 -20.73
CA THR A 357 -37.81 8.84 -19.27
C THR A 357 -39.19 8.89 -18.62
N GLY A 358 -39.36 8.24 -17.48
CA GLY A 358 -40.60 8.26 -16.70
C GLY A 358 -40.72 9.49 -15.78
N ALA A 359 -41.74 9.49 -14.91
CA ALA A 359 -41.85 10.44 -13.79
C ALA A 359 -40.70 10.21 -12.77
N GLY A 360 -40.62 11.06 -11.73
CA GLY A 360 -39.53 11.12 -10.74
C GLY A 360 -38.96 9.76 -10.28
N CYS A 361 -37.67 9.75 -10.00
CA CYS A 361 -36.87 8.55 -9.83
C CYS A 361 -37.33 7.60 -8.71
N ALA A 362 -37.51 6.31 -9.05
CA ALA A 362 -37.73 5.20 -8.12
C ALA A 362 -36.52 4.25 -8.02
N ASN A 363 -35.38 4.61 -8.62
CA ASN A 363 -34.15 3.80 -8.59
C ASN A 363 -33.27 4.18 -7.41
N ALA A 364 -32.38 3.28 -7.01
CA ALA A 364 -31.39 3.56 -5.99
C ALA A 364 -30.45 4.74 -6.33
N VAL A 365 -30.18 4.98 -7.62
CA VAL A 365 -29.44 6.14 -8.14
C VAL A 365 -30.33 6.87 -9.13
N CYS A 366 -30.51 8.17 -8.92
CA CYS A 366 -31.50 8.99 -9.63
C CYS A 366 -30.92 9.98 -10.62
N ALA A 367 -29.81 10.59 -10.24
CA ALA A 367 -29.11 11.56 -11.06
C ALA A 367 -27.64 11.60 -10.70
N VAL A 368 -26.81 11.91 -11.70
CA VAL A 368 -25.43 12.34 -11.47
C VAL A 368 -25.24 13.69 -12.12
N THR A 369 -24.81 14.67 -11.35
CA THR A 369 -24.51 16.03 -11.83
C THR A 369 -23.03 16.32 -11.59
N GLN A 370 -22.31 16.71 -12.64
CA GLN A 370 -20.96 17.22 -12.48
C GLN A 370 -21.04 18.66 -11.94
N VAL A 371 -20.60 18.86 -10.70
CA VAL A 371 -20.65 20.16 -10.02
C VAL A 371 -19.35 20.96 -10.17
N GLY A 372 -18.28 20.30 -10.61
CA GLY A 372 -17.00 20.95 -10.86
C GLY A 372 -15.99 20.00 -11.51
N THR A 373 -14.88 20.59 -11.96
CA THR A 373 -13.66 19.88 -12.33
C THR A 373 -12.50 20.39 -11.50
N ASP A 374 -11.41 19.63 -11.40
CA ASP A 374 -10.15 20.07 -10.82
C ASP A 374 -8.95 19.62 -11.65
N THR A 375 -7.88 20.40 -11.58
CA THR A 375 -6.62 20.10 -12.27
C THR A 375 -5.71 19.19 -11.44
N ASP A 376 -6.08 18.90 -10.20
CA ASP A 376 -5.39 17.99 -9.28
C ASP A 376 -6.38 16.93 -8.78
N ILE A 377 -5.92 16.00 -7.94
CA ILE A 377 -6.71 14.87 -7.42
C ILE A 377 -7.47 15.29 -6.16
N PRO A 378 -8.81 15.37 -6.20
CA PRO A 378 -9.61 15.59 -5.00
C PRO A 378 -9.61 14.32 -4.15
N TRP A 379 -8.88 14.34 -3.03
CA TRP A 379 -8.64 13.16 -2.19
C TRP A 379 -9.58 13.08 -0.99
N GLY A 380 -9.37 13.89 0.03
CA GLY A 380 -10.28 14.03 1.17
C GLY A 380 -11.40 14.99 0.80
N LEU A 381 -12.64 14.71 1.20
CA LEU A 381 -13.80 15.55 0.91
C LEU A 381 -14.74 15.57 2.11
N VAL A 382 -15.23 16.74 2.48
CA VAL A 382 -16.21 16.92 3.56
C VAL A 382 -17.27 17.94 3.15
N THR A 383 -18.52 17.72 3.59
CA THR A 383 -19.60 18.68 3.45
C THR A 383 -19.65 19.57 4.70
N LEU A 384 -19.76 20.88 4.51
CA LEU A 384 -19.98 21.84 5.60
C LEU A 384 -21.48 22.08 5.83
N SER A 385 -21.83 22.61 6.99
CA SER A 385 -23.23 22.89 7.36
C SER A 385 -23.90 23.93 6.48
N ASP A 386 -23.14 24.78 5.78
CA ASP A 386 -23.64 25.76 4.82
C ASP A 386 -23.94 25.16 3.43
N GLY A 387 -23.71 23.85 3.24
CA GLY A 387 -23.91 23.14 1.98
C GLY A 387 -22.76 23.24 1.00
N THR A 388 -21.67 23.97 1.32
CA THR A 388 -20.43 23.92 0.55
C THR A 388 -19.64 22.65 0.87
N ILE A 389 -18.68 22.32 0.01
CA ILE A 389 -17.75 21.22 0.26
C ILE A 389 -16.33 21.75 0.40
N LEU A 390 -15.54 21.12 1.26
CA LEU A 390 -14.09 21.25 1.26
C LEU A 390 -13.49 19.96 0.69
N TYR A 391 -12.44 20.09 -0.09
CA TYR A 391 -11.63 18.94 -0.49
C TYR A 391 -10.15 19.26 -0.53
N SER A 392 -9.32 18.27 -0.25
CA SER A 392 -7.87 18.35 -0.43
C SER A 392 -7.49 18.05 -1.88
N ARG A 393 -6.54 18.82 -2.41
CA ARG A 393 -5.84 18.51 -3.66
C ARG A 393 -4.53 17.82 -3.31
N ARG A 394 -4.41 16.54 -3.65
CA ARG A 394 -3.36 15.68 -3.12
C ARG A 394 -1.96 16.19 -3.43
N ASP A 395 -1.71 16.59 -4.68
CA ASP A 395 -0.35 16.86 -5.15
C ASP A 395 -0.01 18.36 -5.12
N ALA A 396 -1.01 19.25 -5.18
CA ALA A 396 -0.87 20.70 -4.95
C ALA A 396 -0.81 21.08 -3.46
N HIS A 397 -1.15 20.16 -2.56
CA HIS A 397 -1.07 20.32 -1.09
C HIS A 397 -1.96 21.42 -0.49
N ASP A 398 -3.03 21.82 -1.17
CA ASP A 398 -3.97 22.82 -0.68
C ASP A 398 -5.40 22.27 -0.56
N ILE A 399 -6.22 23.03 0.17
CA ILE A 399 -7.63 22.72 0.39
C ILE A 399 -8.46 23.74 -0.38
N VAL A 400 -9.47 23.24 -1.08
CA VAL A 400 -10.38 24.05 -1.89
C VAL A 400 -11.79 23.96 -1.31
N ARG A 401 -12.45 25.11 -1.21
CA ARG A 401 -13.90 25.18 -1.01
C ARG A 401 -14.60 25.25 -2.37
N LEU A 402 -15.58 24.39 -2.59
CA LEU A 402 -16.49 24.43 -3.74
C LEU A 402 -17.91 24.72 -3.28
N ASN A 403 -18.55 25.69 -3.93
CA ASN A 403 -20.00 25.85 -3.88
C ASN A 403 -20.62 24.95 -4.97
N PRO A 404 -21.32 23.87 -4.60
CA PRO A 404 -21.84 22.92 -5.58
C PRO A 404 -23.01 23.45 -6.41
N VAL A 405 -23.66 24.54 -5.98
CA VAL A 405 -24.77 25.17 -6.72
C VAL A 405 -24.23 26.04 -7.86
N THR A 406 -23.15 26.78 -7.61
CA THR A 406 -22.60 27.74 -8.58
C THR A 406 -21.38 27.22 -9.34
N GLY A 407 -20.74 26.15 -8.85
CA GLY A 407 -19.46 25.67 -9.34
C GLY A 407 -18.26 26.53 -8.91
N ALA A 408 -18.48 27.56 -8.08
CA ALA A 408 -17.41 28.48 -7.67
C ALA A 408 -16.43 27.79 -6.72
N LYS A 409 -15.13 27.90 -7.04
CA LYS A 409 -14.02 27.34 -6.26
C LYS A 409 -13.16 28.43 -5.63
N THR A 410 -12.70 28.21 -4.41
CA THR A 410 -11.75 29.08 -3.72
C THR A 410 -10.77 28.24 -2.91
N THR A 411 -9.47 28.42 -3.14
CA THR A 411 -8.44 27.83 -2.27
C THR A 411 -8.51 28.49 -0.89
N VAL A 412 -8.74 27.69 0.16
CA VAL A 412 -8.80 28.17 1.55
C VAL A 412 -7.42 28.18 2.21
N GLY A 413 -6.45 27.42 1.69
CA GLY A 413 -5.06 27.51 2.11
C GLY A 413 -4.25 26.27 1.75
N THR A 414 -2.93 26.43 1.75
CA THR A 414 -1.95 25.34 1.58
C THR A 414 -1.55 24.80 2.94
N VAL A 415 -1.50 23.47 3.06
CA VAL A 415 -1.03 22.79 4.28
C VAL A 415 0.49 22.72 4.24
N SER A 416 1.14 23.08 5.35
CA SER A 416 2.60 23.14 5.42
C SER A 416 3.21 21.74 5.53
N ASN A 417 4.49 21.60 5.16
CA ASN A 417 5.26 20.37 5.32
C ASN A 417 4.64 19.12 4.66
N VAL A 418 3.84 19.30 3.61
CA VAL A 418 3.33 18.21 2.78
C VAL A 418 4.36 17.86 1.70
N SER A 419 4.56 16.57 1.47
CA SER A 419 5.42 16.03 0.41
C SER A 419 4.71 14.87 -0.27
N GLY A 420 4.71 14.84 -1.59
CA GLY A 420 4.39 13.63 -2.34
C GLY A 420 5.45 12.55 -2.18
N THR A 421 5.18 11.37 -2.75
CA THR A 421 6.06 10.19 -2.72
C THR A 421 6.43 9.67 -4.11
N ASP A 422 6.16 10.43 -5.18
CA ASP A 422 6.19 9.92 -6.57
C ASP A 422 5.26 8.70 -6.69
N GLY A 423 4.05 8.84 -6.11
CA GLY A 423 3.15 7.75 -5.79
C GLY A 423 1.84 8.21 -5.13
N GLU A 424 1.37 7.47 -4.12
CA GLU A 424 0.07 7.67 -3.45
C GLU A 424 0.08 8.71 -2.33
N GLY A 425 1.26 9.13 -1.84
CA GLY A 425 1.41 10.08 -0.75
C GLY A 425 1.18 11.53 -1.18
N GLY A 426 0.82 12.38 -0.22
CA GLY A 426 0.53 13.81 -0.43
C GLY A 426 -0.47 14.33 0.60
N LEU A 427 -1.36 15.24 0.21
CA LEU A 427 -2.46 15.70 1.07
C LEU A 427 -3.66 14.75 0.97
N LEU A 428 -3.89 13.93 2.00
CA LEU A 428 -4.82 12.81 1.97
C LEU A 428 -6.16 13.14 2.63
N GLY A 429 -6.51 12.43 3.71
CA GLY A 429 -7.83 12.48 4.34
C GLY A 429 -8.15 13.81 4.98
N LEU A 430 -9.44 14.12 4.96
CA LEU A 430 -10.02 15.33 5.52
C LEU A 430 -11.21 14.96 6.41
N ALA A 431 -11.29 15.54 7.59
CA ALA A 431 -12.44 15.42 8.48
C ALA A 431 -12.69 16.74 9.20
N VAL A 432 -13.95 17.08 9.47
CA VAL A 432 -14.29 18.23 10.33
C VAL A 432 -14.63 17.74 11.73
N SER A 433 -14.33 18.55 12.74
CA SER A 433 -14.76 18.29 14.12
C SER A 433 -16.27 18.03 14.20
N PRO A 434 -16.75 17.13 15.06
CA PRO A 434 -18.18 17.05 15.38
C PRO A 434 -18.75 18.40 15.88
N GLY A 435 -17.91 19.24 16.49
CA GLY A 435 -18.23 20.59 16.95
C GLY A 435 -17.85 21.72 15.97
N PHE A 436 -17.63 21.40 14.68
CA PHE A 436 -17.03 22.32 13.70
C PHE A 436 -17.68 23.69 13.65
N ALA A 437 -19.01 23.78 13.77
CA ALA A 437 -19.75 25.06 13.77
C ALA A 437 -19.34 26.03 14.90
N SER A 438 -18.58 25.57 15.89
CA SER A 438 -18.10 26.36 17.03
C SER A 438 -16.59 26.39 17.15
N ASP A 439 -15.90 25.28 16.87
CA ASP A 439 -14.46 25.17 17.10
C ASP A 439 -13.61 25.37 15.84
N HIS A 440 -14.25 25.31 14.66
CA HIS A 440 -13.66 25.43 13.33
C HIS A 440 -12.46 24.50 13.05
N TRP A 441 -12.33 23.38 13.78
CA TRP A 441 -11.20 22.47 13.60
C TRP A 441 -11.36 21.55 12.39
N LEU A 442 -10.43 21.66 11.45
CA LEU A 442 -10.26 20.77 10.32
C LEU A 442 -9.11 19.79 10.62
N TYR A 443 -9.39 18.49 10.51
CA TYR A 443 -8.44 17.40 10.71
C TYR A 443 -7.96 16.89 9.36
N ILE A 444 -6.66 16.72 9.25
CA ILE A 444 -5.99 16.47 7.98
C ILE A 444 -4.97 15.36 8.19
N MET A 445 -5.01 14.32 7.36
CA MET A 445 -3.93 13.36 7.25
C MET A 445 -3.10 13.68 6.00
N HIS A 446 -1.78 13.76 6.15
CA HIS A 446 -0.91 14.05 5.03
C HIS A 446 0.44 13.35 5.16
N THR A 447 1.10 13.18 4.02
CA THR A 447 2.48 12.75 3.93
C THR A 447 3.40 13.96 4.08
N SER A 448 4.40 13.84 4.94
CA SER A 448 5.50 14.79 5.14
C SER A 448 6.80 14.20 4.58
N PRO A 449 7.91 14.94 4.52
CA PRO A 449 9.21 14.40 4.11
C PRO A 449 9.65 13.14 4.87
N ASN A 450 9.18 12.94 6.11
CA ASN A 450 9.69 11.89 7.00
C ASN A 450 8.64 10.82 7.39
N ASP A 451 7.34 11.11 7.29
CA ASP A 451 6.27 10.24 7.77
C ASP A 451 4.92 10.59 7.12
N ASN A 452 3.90 9.78 7.35
CA ASN A 452 2.52 10.22 7.35
C ASN A 452 2.17 10.75 8.75
N ARG A 453 1.30 11.76 8.82
CA ARG A 453 0.90 12.37 10.08
C ARG A 453 -0.53 12.90 10.03
N ILE A 454 -1.12 13.05 11.22
CA ILE A 454 -2.43 13.66 11.43
C ILE A 454 -2.21 15.00 12.11
N VAL A 455 -2.76 16.06 11.52
CA VAL A 455 -2.76 17.41 12.07
C VAL A 455 -4.18 17.94 12.19
N ARG A 456 -4.35 19.02 12.95
CA ARG A 456 -5.55 19.86 12.86
C ARG A 456 -5.18 21.34 12.70
N ILE A 457 -5.98 22.05 11.92
CA ILE A 457 -5.82 23.48 11.59
C ILE A 457 -7.20 24.13 11.67
N LYS A 458 -7.30 25.35 12.19
CA LYS A 458 -8.57 26.09 12.17
C LYS A 458 -8.86 26.68 10.80
N LEU A 459 -10.13 26.62 10.40
CA LEU A 459 -10.65 27.32 9.23
C LEU A 459 -11.40 28.58 9.68
N GLU A 460 -10.73 29.73 9.67
CA GLU A 460 -11.27 31.02 10.12
C GLU A 460 -11.41 31.98 8.94
N ASN A 461 -12.55 32.67 8.84
CA ASN A 461 -12.81 33.63 7.77
C ASN A 461 -12.54 33.07 6.36
N ASP A 462 -12.99 31.83 6.14
CA ASP A 462 -12.80 31.07 4.89
C ASP A 462 -11.34 30.83 4.50
N ARG A 463 -10.42 30.84 5.48
CA ARG A 463 -9.00 30.53 5.29
C ARG A 463 -8.44 29.63 6.37
N LEU A 464 -7.47 28.81 6.01
CA LEU A 464 -6.69 28.04 6.98
C LEU A 464 -5.79 28.99 7.76
N ASP A 465 -5.97 29.04 9.08
CA ASP A 465 -5.04 29.72 9.98
C ASP A 465 -3.89 28.77 10.36
N THR A 466 -2.85 28.75 9.54
CA THR A 466 -1.69 27.86 9.72
C THR A 466 -0.93 28.10 11.03
N SER A 467 -1.13 29.23 11.70
CA SER A 467 -0.55 29.47 13.04
C SER A 467 -1.19 28.60 14.13
N THR A 468 -2.36 28.02 13.85
CA THR A 468 -3.09 27.12 14.75
C THR A 468 -2.80 25.65 14.53
N GLU A 469 -1.92 25.32 13.57
CA GLU A 469 -1.59 23.94 13.24
C GLU A 469 -1.07 23.16 14.46
N GLN A 470 -1.66 22.00 14.71
CA GLN A 470 -1.26 21.09 15.77
C GLN A 470 -1.04 19.70 15.18
N VAL A 471 0.15 19.14 15.38
CA VAL A 471 0.45 17.74 15.07
C VAL A 471 -0.17 16.86 16.16
N LEU A 472 -1.12 16.03 15.78
CA LEU A 472 -1.83 15.12 16.68
C LEU A 472 -1.16 13.75 16.75
N LEU A 473 -0.67 13.26 15.61
CA LEU A 473 0.05 11.99 15.52
C LEU A 473 1.08 12.07 14.38
N SER A 474 2.31 11.67 14.66
CA SER A 474 3.42 11.59 13.69
C SER A 474 4.10 10.23 13.76
N GLY A 475 5.01 9.95 12.83
CA GLY A 475 5.78 8.70 12.79
C GLY A 475 5.04 7.51 12.18
N ILE A 476 3.90 7.74 11.52
CA ILE A 476 3.29 6.70 10.67
C ILE A 476 4.22 6.55 9.46
N LEU A 477 4.74 5.35 9.17
CA LEU A 477 5.67 5.17 8.06
C LEU A 477 5.00 5.57 6.74
N ARG A 478 5.78 6.20 5.85
CA ARG A 478 5.40 6.54 4.49
C ARG A 478 6.15 5.66 3.49
N ASN A 479 5.53 5.39 2.35
CA ASN A 479 6.24 4.85 1.19
C ASN A 479 5.65 5.44 -0.09
N LYS A 480 6.13 5.02 -1.25
CA LYS A 480 5.53 5.39 -2.54
C LYS A 480 4.08 4.92 -2.65
N PHE A 481 3.75 3.80 -2.01
CA PHE A 481 2.40 3.25 -1.97
C PHE A 481 2.03 2.77 -0.57
N HIS A 482 0.72 2.65 -0.34
CA HIS A 482 0.14 2.14 0.89
C HIS A 482 0.33 3.06 2.10
N ASP A 483 -0.03 4.33 1.92
CA ASP A 483 -0.11 5.31 3.00
C ASP A 483 -1.44 5.26 3.76
N GLY A 484 -2.45 4.54 3.22
CA GLY A 484 -3.82 4.57 3.74
C GLY A 484 -4.43 5.96 3.53
N GLY A 485 -4.80 6.63 4.62
CA GLY A 485 -5.01 8.08 4.61
C GLY A 485 -6.41 8.57 4.97
N ARG A 486 -7.40 7.70 5.19
CA ARG A 486 -8.79 8.14 5.43
C ARG A 486 -8.97 8.55 6.89
N LEU A 487 -9.67 9.67 7.11
CA LEU A 487 -10.09 10.14 8.42
C LEU A 487 -11.61 10.09 8.55
N ARG A 488 -12.12 9.69 9.72
CA ARG A 488 -13.56 9.73 10.03
C ARG A 488 -13.80 9.90 11.52
N PHE A 489 -14.65 10.85 11.91
CA PHE A 489 -15.17 10.87 13.27
C PHE A 489 -16.27 9.82 13.44
N GLY A 490 -16.16 9.03 14.50
CA GLY A 490 -17.18 8.06 14.90
C GLY A 490 -18.29 8.67 15.75
N PRO A 491 -19.39 7.92 15.95
CA PRO A 491 -20.49 8.34 16.83
C PRO A 491 -20.08 8.45 18.31
N ASP A 492 -18.95 7.86 18.68
CA ASP A 492 -18.31 7.99 20.00
C ASP A 492 -17.48 9.28 20.16
N GLY A 493 -17.48 10.15 19.15
CA GLY A 493 -16.73 11.40 19.12
C GLY A 493 -15.22 11.22 18.98
N LYS A 494 -14.73 10.03 18.62
CA LYS A 494 -13.30 9.78 18.38
C LYS A 494 -12.96 9.88 16.91
N LEU A 495 -11.72 10.26 16.63
CA LEU A 495 -11.18 10.29 15.27
C LEU A 495 -10.61 8.91 14.94
N TYR A 496 -11.11 8.32 13.85
CA TYR A 496 -10.58 7.09 13.27
C TYR A 496 -9.72 7.44 12.06
N ALA A 497 -8.60 6.75 11.92
CA ALA A 497 -7.66 6.94 10.82
C ALA A 497 -7.22 5.60 10.22
N SER A 498 -7.22 5.49 8.91
CA SER A 498 -6.72 4.30 8.21
C SER A 498 -5.26 4.50 7.79
N THR A 499 -4.41 3.49 8.01
CA THR A 499 -2.99 3.55 7.64
C THR A 499 -2.60 2.29 6.88
N GLY A 500 -1.89 2.46 5.76
CA GLY A 500 -1.37 1.33 5.00
C GLY A 500 -0.08 0.77 5.61
N ASP A 501 0.33 -0.39 5.12
CA ASP A 501 1.48 -1.17 5.61
C ASP A 501 2.85 -0.58 5.19
N ALA A 502 2.85 0.51 4.42
CA ALA A 502 4.04 1.12 3.83
C ALA A 502 4.87 0.14 2.98
N GLN A 503 4.19 -0.78 2.28
CA GLN A 503 4.74 -1.88 1.48
C GLN A 503 5.51 -2.96 2.27
N ASN A 504 5.44 -2.93 3.60
CA ASN A 504 5.94 -4.00 4.44
C ASN A 504 4.79 -4.64 5.23
N GLY A 505 4.36 -5.83 4.80
CA GLY A 505 3.27 -6.56 5.42
C GLY A 505 3.47 -6.87 6.90
N ASP A 506 4.71 -7.01 7.39
CA ASP A 506 4.99 -7.30 8.80
C ASP A 506 4.54 -6.16 9.73
N ASN A 507 4.52 -4.93 9.20
CA ASN A 507 3.99 -3.77 9.92
C ASN A 507 2.53 -4.00 10.31
N ALA A 508 1.73 -4.65 9.47
CA ALA A 508 0.31 -4.87 9.70
C ALA A 508 0.04 -5.72 10.94
N GLN A 509 0.87 -6.73 11.21
CA GLN A 509 0.77 -7.60 12.39
C GLN A 509 1.42 -7.01 13.64
N ASN A 510 2.35 -6.05 13.49
CA ASN A 510 2.95 -5.35 14.63
C ASN A 510 1.94 -4.41 15.32
N ARG A 511 1.43 -4.83 16.49
CA ARG A 511 0.46 -4.06 17.30
C ARG A 511 1.06 -2.84 18.02
N ASN A 512 2.39 -2.71 18.06
CA ASN A 512 3.08 -1.55 18.61
C ASN A 512 3.40 -0.51 17.53
N GLY A 513 3.22 -0.84 16.24
CA GLY A 513 3.38 0.05 15.11
C GLY A 513 2.09 0.75 14.70
N LEU A 514 2.22 1.76 13.83
CA LEU A 514 1.10 2.57 13.34
C LEU A 514 0.63 2.21 11.93
N ASN A 515 1.34 1.34 11.20
CA ASN A 515 1.09 1.01 9.79
C ASN A 515 0.31 -0.29 9.63
N GLY A 516 -0.56 -0.36 8.62
CA GLY A 516 -1.46 -1.49 8.41
C GLY A 516 -2.52 -1.61 9.51
N LYS A 517 -3.14 -0.48 9.86
CA LYS A 517 -4.05 -0.33 11.00
C LYS A 517 -5.32 0.44 10.62
N VAL A 518 -6.36 0.24 11.42
CA VAL A 518 -7.28 1.34 11.78
C VAL A 518 -6.87 1.85 13.16
N LEU A 519 -6.61 3.14 13.26
CA LEU A 519 -6.27 3.84 14.49
C LEU A 519 -7.51 4.56 15.05
N ARG A 520 -7.54 4.79 16.37
CA ARG A 520 -8.58 5.56 17.07
C ARG A 520 -7.95 6.51 18.09
N LEU A 521 -8.26 7.80 17.95
CA LEU A 521 -7.69 8.91 18.74
C LEU A 521 -8.79 9.76 19.37
N ASN A 522 -8.49 10.40 20.50
CA ASN A 522 -9.27 11.54 20.95
C ASN A 522 -9.09 12.73 19.97
N ALA A 523 -10.04 13.66 19.97
CA ALA A 523 -9.99 14.85 19.11
C ALA A 523 -8.75 15.74 19.37
N ASP A 524 -8.14 15.65 20.56
CA ASP A 524 -6.89 16.35 20.90
C ASP A 524 -5.62 15.56 20.54
N GLY A 525 -5.75 14.39 19.92
CA GLY A 525 -4.64 13.51 19.56
C GLY A 525 -4.22 12.52 20.64
N SER A 526 -4.76 12.60 21.86
CA SER A 526 -4.43 11.65 22.92
C SER A 526 -5.01 10.24 22.68
N VAL A 527 -4.39 9.20 23.25
CA VAL A 527 -4.89 7.83 23.19
C VAL A 527 -6.15 7.69 24.05
N PRO A 528 -7.29 7.23 23.50
CA PRO A 528 -8.45 6.86 24.31
C PRO A 528 -8.11 5.73 25.29
N SER A 529 -8.48 5.90 26.56
CA SER A 529 -8.17 4.93 27.62
C SER A 529 -8.85 3.57 27.43
N ASP A 530 -9.90 3.51 26.61
CA ASP A 530 -10.63 2.31 26.27
C ASP A 530 -10.12 1.62 25.00
N ASN A 531 -9.02 2.07 24.38
CA ASN A 531 -8.44 1.36 23.22
C ASN A 531 -7.92 -0.04 23.61
N PRO A 532 -8.02 -1.03 22.70
CA PRO A 532 -7.82 -2.45 23.02
C PRO A 532 -6.40 -2.83 23.45
N PHE A 533 -5.40 -2.03 23.08
CA PHE A 533 -3.99 -2.34 23.34
C PHE A 533 -3.28 -1.25 24.16
N GLY A 534 -4.02 -0.31 24.74
CA GLY A 534 -3.45 0.83 25.48
C GLY A 534 -2.65 1.81 24.60
N ASN A 535 -2.80 1.73 23.28
CA ASN A 535 -2.19 2.60 22.28
C ASN A 535 -3.23 3.01 21.22
N TYR A 536 -2.83 3.66 20.12
CA TYR A 536 -3.74 4.14 19.08
C TYR A 536 -4.45 3.04 18.27
N VAL A 537 -3.98 1.79 18.32
CA VAL A 537 -4.48 0.73 17.44
C VAL A 537 -5.90 0.33 17.85
N TRP A 538 -6.84 0.42 16.89
CA TRP A 538 -8.20 -0.08 17.03
C TRP A 538 -8.37 -1.47 16.40
N SER A 539 -7.84 -1.65 15.18
CA SER A 539 -7.70 -2.96 14.51
C SER A 539 -6.40 -3.02 13.71
N TYR A 540 -5.97 -4.23 13.37
CA TYR A 540 -4.68 -4.48 12.72
C TYR A 540 -4.77 -5.63 11.70
N GLY A 541 -3.69 -5.88 10.96
CA GLY A 541 -3.68 -6.85 9.88
C GLY A 541 -4.33 -6.29 8.60
N HIS A 542 -4.12 -5.00 8.33
CA HIS A 542 -4.58 -4.30 7.14
C HIS A 542 -3.41 -4.01 6.18
N ARG A 543 -3.65 -4.02 4.87
CA ARG A 543 -2.71 -3.70 3.81
C ARG A 543 -2.72 -2.22 3.43
N ASN A 544 -3.81 -1.75 2.83
CA ASN A 544 -3.93 -0.35 2.36
C ASN A 544 -5.39 0.15 2.44
N PRO A 545 -5.92 0.32 3.67
CA PRO A 545 -7.29 0.77 3.90
C PRO A 545 -7.44 2.25 3.51
N GLN A 546 -8.38 2.58 2.61
CA GLN A 546 -8.59 3.96 2.10
C GLN A 546 -10.04 4.47 2.26
N GLY A 547 -10.92 3.67 2.84
CA GLY A 547 -12.31 4.04 3.13
C GLY A 547 -12.70 3.69 4.56
N LEU A 548 -13.45 4.58 5.21
CA LEU A 548 -14.00 4.40 6.56
C LEU A 548 -15.41 5.02 6.61
N ALA A 549 -16.42 4.23 6.96
CA ALA A 549 -17.80 4.70 7.10
C ALA A 549 -18.47 4.05 8.31
N PHE A 550 -19.34 4.79 8.99
CA PHE A 550 -20.16 4.25 10.08
C PHE A 550 -21.58 3.97 9.56
N ASP A 551 -22.13 2.82 9.92
CA ASP A 551 -23.54 2.51 9.66
C ASP A 551 -24.48 3.13 10.71
N SER A 552 -25.80 2.99 10.52
CA SER A 552 -26.81 3.56 11.44
C SER A 552 -26.72 3.01 12.87
N ARG A 553 -26.07 1.86 13.06
CA ARG A 553 -25.84 1.23 14.36
C ARG A 553 -24.50 1.65 14.98
N GLY A 554 -23.79 2.56 14.34
CA GLY A 554 -22.50 3.06 14.81
C GLY A 554 -21.36 2.06 14.65
N ARG A 555 -21.50 1.06 13.77
CA ARG A 555 -20.44 0.10 13.49
C ARG A 555 -19.57 0.62 12.34
N LEU A 556 -18.26 0.39 12.45
CA LEU A 556 -17.29 0.87 11.49
C LEU A 556 -17.14 -0.14 10.34
N TRP A 557 -17.31 0.34 9.13
CA TRP A 557 -17.01 -0.36 7.88
C TRP A 557 -15.77 0.26 7.24
N GLU A 558 -14.98 -0.57 6.59
CA GLU A 558 -13.69 -0.23 6.01
C GLU A 558 -13.57 -0.82 4.61
N GLN A 559 -12.88 -0.10 3.72
CA GLN A 559 -12.62 -0.52 2.34
C GLN A 559 -11.13 -0.51 2.05
N GLU A 560 -10.64 -1.70 1.65
CA GLU A 560 -9.21 -1.99 1.55
C GLU A 560 -8.79 -2.43 0.15
N PHE A 561 -7.62 -1.94 -0.30
CA PHE A 561 -6.96 -2.46 -1.49
C PHE A 561 -6.19 -3.75 -1.20
N GLY A 562 -6.47 -4.77 -2.01
CA GLY A 562 -5.71 -6.01 -2.10
C GLY A 562 -4.32 -5.84 -2.71
N ASN A 563 -3.53 -6.91 -2.66
CA ASN A 563 -2.17 -6.93 -3.22
C ASN A 563 -2.12 -7.25 -4.70
N GLY A 564 -2.91 -8.23 -5.11
CA GLY A 564 -2.99 -8.66 -6.49
C GLY A 564 -4.17 -9.56 -6.80
N ILE A 565 -4.82 -10.13 -5.78
CA ILE A 565 -5.91 -11.10 -5.93
C ILE A 565 -7.24 -10.44 -5.60
N MET A 566 -7.41 -9.92 -4.37
CA MET A 566 -8.70 -9.43 -3.91
C MET A 566 -8.62 -8.19 -3.03
N ASP A 567 -9.50 -7.23 -3.31
CA ASP A 567 -9.86 -6.16 -2.38
C ASP A 567 -10.93 -6.63 -1.39
N GLU A 568 -11.12 -5.86 -0.32
CA GLU A 568 -11.99 -6.24 0.79
C GLU A 568 -12.91 -5.09 1.24
N THR A 569 -14.16 -5.44 1.59
CA THR A 569 -14.98 -4.62 2.49
C THR A 569 -15.07 -5.32 3.84
N ASN A 570 -14.61 -4.64 4.89
CA ASN A 570 -14.51 -5.17 6.23
C ASN A 570 -15.51 -4.52 7.19
N LEU A 571 -16.03 -5.30 8.14
CA LEU A 571 -16.77 -4.79 9.30
C LEU A 571 -15.82 -4.78 10.49
N ILE A 572 -15.33 -3.60 10.85
CA ILE A 572 -14.27 -3.41 11.81
C ILE A 572 -14.75 -3.62 13.25
N THR A 573 -14.03 -4.47 13.97
CA THR A 573 -14.24 -4.77 15.39
C THR A 573 -13.04 -4.35 16.24
N LYS A 574 -13.31 -3.89 17.45
CA LYS A 574 -12.28 -3.55 18.46
C LYS A 574 -11.30 -4.71 18.68
N GLY A 575 -10.02 -4.45 18.46
CA GLY A 575 -8.92 -5.40 18.64
C GLY A 575 -8.83 -6.48 17.55
N GLY A 576 -9.62 -6.38 16.48
CA GLY A 576 -9.68 -7.39 15.42
C GLY A 576 -8.40 -7.47 14.58
N ASN A 577 -8.07 -8.69 14.15
CA ASN A 577 -6.99 -8.99 13.20
C ASN A 577 -7.58 -9.36 11.84
N TYR A 578 -7.27 -8.60 10.79
CA TYR A 578 -7.80 -8.81 9.43
C TYR A 578 -6.85 -9.65 8.55
N GLY A 579 -5.76 -10.15 9.13
CA GLY A 579 -5.01 -11.29 8.59
C GLY A 579 -3.89 -10.97 7.59
N TRP A 580 -3.83 -9.75 7.04
CA TRP A 580 -2.71 -9.35 6.16
C TRP A 580 -1.38 -9.40 6.93
N PRO A 581 -0.28 -9.94 6.36
CA PRO A 581 -0.11 -10.40 4.97
C PRO A 581 -0.36 -11.89 4.74
N ALA A 582 -0.67 -12.65 5.80
CA ALA A 582 -0.88 -14.08 5.69
C ALA A 582 -2.19 -14.45 4.98
N CYS A 583 -3.17 -13.55 4.99
CA CYS A 583 -4.44 -13.68 4.27
C CYS A 583 -4.71 -12.43 3.42
N GLU A 584 -5.14 -12.65 2.18
CA GLU A 584 -5.65 -11.64 1.25
C GLU A 584 -7.03 -12.10 0.76
N GLY A 585 -8.10 -11.55 1.32
CA GLY A 585 -9.47 -11.94 1.07
C GLY A 585 -9.74 -13.37 1.52
N THR A 586 -9.68 -14.29 0.57
CA THR A 586 -9.84 -15.73 0.80
C THR A 586 -8.62 -16.53 0.35
N SER A 587 -7.51 -15.86 0.06
CA SER A 587 -6.26 -16.46 -0.42
C SER A 587 -5.17 -16.44 0.65
N GLY A 588 -4.38 -17.52 0.74
CA GLY A 588 -3.35 -17.70 1.77
C GLY A 588 -3.86 -18.43 3.00
N SER A 589 -3.29 -18.12 4.17
CA SER A 589 -3.58 -18.75 5.45
C SER A 589 -4.81 -18.16 6.15
N CYS A 590 -5.89 -17.92 5.41
CA CYS A 590 -7.11 -17.26 5.91
C CYS A 590 -7.87 -18.07 6.97
N GLY A 591 -7.61 -19.38 7.08
CA GLY A 591 -8.15 -20.24 8.15
C GLY A 591 -7.43 -20.10 9.49
N THR A 592 -6.43 -19.22 9.60
CA THR A 592 -5.69 -19.02 10.86
C THR A 592 -6.62 -18.51 11.96
N ALA A 593 -6.59 -19.19 13.11
CA ALA A 593 -7.45 -18.84 14.24
C ALA A 593 -7.22 -17.37 14.67
N GLY A 594 -8.31 -16.62 14.84
CA GLY A 594 -8.29 -15.22 15.25
C GLY A 594 -8.28 -14.21 14.11
N PHE A 595 -8.14 -14.64 12.84
CA PHE A 595 -8.37 -13.76 11.69
C PHE A 595 -9.88 -13.52 11.49
N ILE A 596 -10.22 -12.29 11.15
CA ILE A 596 -11.58 -11.87 10.84
C ILE A 596 -11.70 -11.76 9.33
N ALA A 597 -12.56 -12.59 8.75
CA ALA A 597 -12.79 -12.59 7.31
C ALA A 597 -13.56 -11.33 6.86
N PRO A 598 -13.27 -10.83 5.63
CA PRO A 598 -14.00 -9.73 5.05
C PRO A 598 -15.47 -10.08 4.82
N LYS A 599 -16.33 -9.07 4.80
CA LYS A 599 -17.76 -9.23 4.50
C LYS A 599 -18.03 -9.31 3.00
N ARG A 600 -17.12 -8.77 2.19
CA ARG A 600 -17.14 -8.86 0.72
C ARG A 600 -15.71 -8.82 0.19
N THR A 601 -15.47 -9.58 -0.88
CA THR A 601 -14.25 -9.47 -1.67
C THR A 601 -14.56 -9.11 -3.11
N TYR A 602 -13.62 -8.45 -3.78
CA TYR A 602 -13.67 -8.07 -5.18
C TYR A 602 -12.35 -8.46 -5.84
N SER A 603 -12.36 -8.94 -7.08
CA SER A 603 -11.08 -9.12 -7.78
C SER A 603 -10.39 -7.77 -7.93
N THR A 604 -9.06 -7.69 -7.84
CA THR A 604 -8.34 -6.40 -8.00
C THR A 604 -8.59 -5.77 -9.38
N ALA A 605 -8.93 -6.57 -10.40
CA ALA A 605 -9.30 -6.09 -11.73
C ALA A 605 -10.68 -5.43 -11.77
N ASP A 606 -11.63 -5.97 -11.01
CA ASP A 606 -13.00 -5.46 -10.89
C ASP A 606 -13.16 -4.38 -9.83
N GLY A 607 -12.25 -4.35 -8.86
CA GLY A 607 -12.19 -3.38 -7.78
C GLY A 607 -11.05 -2.38 -7.96
N SER A 608 -9.97 -2.58 -7.21
CA SER A 608 -9.07 -1.51 -6.76
C SER A 608 -9.86 -0.37 -6.11
N CYS A 609 -10.61 -0.71 -5.06
CA CYS A 609 -11.61 0.11 -4.40
C CYS A 609 -11.02 0.94 -3.25
N SER A 610 -11.39 2.23 -3.21
CA SER A 610 -10.86 3.21 -2.27
C SER A 610 -11.91 3.75 -1.29
N GLY A 611 -12.64 4.80 -1.67
CA GLY A 611 -13.64 5.41 -0.79
C GLY A 611 -14.84 4.50 -0.54
N VAL A 612 -15.40 4.61 0.67
CA VAL A 612 -16.69 4.00 1.04
C VAL A 612 -17.55 5.02 1.78
N ALA A 613 -18.83 5.06 1.43
CA ALA A 613 -19.85 5.85 2.12
C ALA A 613 -21.04 4.96 2.49
N ILE A 614 -21.72 5.30 3.58
CA ILE A 614 -22.97 4.66 3.96
C ILE A 614 -24.08 5.71 4.00
N VAL A 615 -25.16 5.47 3.27
CA VAL A 615 -26.38 6.28 3.27
C VAL A 615 -27.56 5.33 3.39
N ARG A 616 -28.42 5.52 4.41
CA ARG A 616 -29.60 4.69 4.68
C ARG A 616 -29.28 3.19 4.77
N ASP A 617 -28.20 2.83 5.47
CA ASP A 617 -27.68 1.45 5.60
C ASP A 617 -27.39 0.74 4.27
N VAL A 618 -27.05 1.53 3.26
CA VAL A 618 -26.52 1.05 1.99
C VAL A 618 -25.11 1.57 1.85
N LEU A 619 -24.20 0.64 1.57
CA LEU A 619 -22.79 0.86 1.38
C LEU A 619 -22.51 1.17 -0.09
N TYR A 620 -21.77 2.23 -0.35
CA TYR A 620 -21.36 2.68 -1.67
C TYR A 620 -19.84 2.68 -1.75
N VAL A 621 -19.25 1.88 -2.65
CA VAL A 621 -17.80 1.70 -2.78
C VAL A 621 -17.32 2.28 -4.10
N ALA A 622 -16.40 3.24 -4.07
CA ALA A 622 -15.79 3.82 -5.27
C ALA A 622 -14.52 3.05 -5.68
N CYS A 623 -14.47 2.60 -6.93
CA CYS A 623 -13.38 1.77 -7.43
C CYS A 623 -12.61 2.39 -8.59
N GLN A 624 -11.29 2.32 -8.48
CA GLN A 624 -10.36 2.97 -9.37
C GLN A 624 -10.13 2.12 -10.61
N ARG A 625 -9.32 1.06 -10.54
CA ARG A 625 -8.99 0.20 -11.70
C ARG A 625 -10.23 -0.45 -12.30
N GLY A 626 -11.18 -0.86 -11.46
CA GLY A 626 -12.47 -1.41 -11.87
C GLY A 626 -13.43 -0.39 -12.47
N THR A 627 -13.11 0.91 -12.38
CA THR A 627 -13.84 2.03 -12.99
C THR A 627 -15.35 2.01 -12.73
N ARG A 628 -15.76 1.69 -11.50
CA ARG A 628 -17.16 1.48 -11.13
C ARG A 628 -17.43 1.83 -9.69
N MET A 629 -18.71 1.94 -9.34
CA MET A 629 -19.16 2.03 -7.96
C MET A 629 -20.01 0.80 -7.61
N TYR A 630 -19.70 0.13 -6.50
CA TYR A 630 -20.59 -0.89 -5.94
C TYR A 630 -21.62 -0.25 -5.01
N ARG A 631 -22.82 -0.81 -4.99
CA ARG A 631 -23.88 -0.50 -4.04
C ARG A 631 -24.31 -1.79 -3.36
N GLU A 632 -24.28 -1.82 -2.04
CA GLU A 632 -24.51 -3.04 -1.27
C GLU A 632 -25.41 -2.74 -0.05
N VAL A 633 -26.49 -3.49 0.12
CA VAL A 633 -27.42 -3.30 1.24
C VAL A 633 -26.88 -4.04 2.47
N ILE A 634 -26.72 -3.30 3.57
CA ILE A 634 -26.32 -3.87 4.86
C ILE A 634 -27.51 -4.62 5.47
N SER A 635 -27.39 -5.93 5.62
CA SER A 635 -28.38 -6.79 6.28
C SER A 635 -27.70 -7.57 7.41
N GLY A 636 -27.86 -7.09 8.64
CA GLY A 636 -27.10 -7.61 9.78
C GLY A 636 -25.59 -7.37 9.59
N ASP A 637 -24.83 -8.44 9.44
CA ASP A 637 -23.38 -8.42 9.20
C ASP A 637 -23.02 -8.77 7.75
N SER A 638 -24.03 -8.97 6.91
CA SER A 638 -23.88 -9.37 5.51
C SER A 638 -24.16 -8.19 4.58
N LEU A 639 -23.54 -8.25 3.40
CA LEU A 639 -23.78 -7.33 2.29
C LEU A 639 -24.59 -8.06 1.22
N THR A 640 -25.76 -7.51 0.89
CA THR A 640 -26.78 -8.14 0.03
C THR A 640 -27.20 -7.19 -1.09
N ASN A 641 -27.96 -7.69 -2.08
CA ASN A 641 -28.43 -6.87 -3.20
C ASN A 641 -27.32 -6.04 -3.86
N VAL A 642 -26.17 -6.69 -4.12
CA VAL A 642 -24.99 -6.04 -4.67
C VAL A 642 -25.27 -5.62 -6.11
N GLN A 643 -25.09 -4.33 -6.38
CA GLN A 643 -25.32 -3.71 -7.67
C GLN A 643 -24.06 -2.95 -8.09
N VAL A 644 -23.87 -2.84 -9.40
CA VAL A 644 -22.77 -2.08 -10.00
C VAL A 644 -23.33 -0.87 -10.73
N TYR A 645 -22.75 0.29 -10.47
CA TYR A 645 -23.06 1.55 -11.13
C TYR A 645 -21.82 2.13 -11.80
N PHE A 646 -22.04 2.97 -12.81
CA PHE A 646 -21.02 3.78 -13.48
C PHE A 646 -19.84 3.02 -14.10
N ASN A 647 -20.00 1.73 -14.39
CA ASN A 647 -18.95 0.89 -14.95
C ASN A 647 -18.36 1.53 -16.24
N GLY A 648 -17.08 1.88 -16.20
CA GLY A 648 -16.35 2.63 -17.23
C GLY A 648 -16.74 4.10 -17.39
N THR A 649 -17.92 4.53 -16.93
CA THR A 649 -18.60 5.78 -17.31
C THR A 649 -17.80 7.03 -16.96
N TYR A 650 -17.21 7.06 -15.76
CA TYR A 650 -16.42 8.19 -15.27
C TYR A 650 -14.93 7.87 -15.12
N GLY A 651 -14.52 6.68 -15.57
CA GLY A 651 -13.19 6.14 -15.35
C GLY A 651 -12.95 5.78 -13.88
N ARG A 652 -11.76 6.07 -13.36
CA ARG A 652 -11.31 5.73 -12.01
C ARG A 652 -12.09 6.57 -10.98
N LEU A 653 -12.81 5.92 -10.07
CA LEU A 653 -13.53 6.57 -8.98
C LEU A 653 -12.73 6.45 -7.67
N ARG A 654 -12.55 7.56 -6.95
CA ARG A 654 -11.71 7.62 -5.74
C ARG A 654 -12.51 7.86 -4.47
N THR A 655 -12.97 9.09 -4.24
CA THR A 655 -13.67 9.43 -2.99
C THR A 655 -15.16 9.41 -3.19
N VAL A 656 -15.86 8.75 -2.26
CA VAL A 656 -17.32 8.80 -2.14
C VAL A 656 -17.66 9.19 -0.70
N GLU A 657 -18.52 10.19 -0.54
CA GLU A 657 -18.89 10.74 0.77
C GLU A 657 -20.39 11.08 0.77
N PRO A 658 -21.10 10.97 1.91
CA PRO A 658 -22.48 11.43 1.98
C PRO A 658 -22.60 12.94 1.68
N SER A 659 -23.60 13.32 0.88
CA SER A 659 -24.00 14.72 0.72
C SER A 659 -25.10 15.10 1.71
N SER A 660 -25.24 16.39 2.00
CA SER A 660 -26.21 16.90 2.98
C SER A 660 -27.68 16.67 2.60
N ASP A 661 -27.97 16.49 1.32
CA ASP A 661 -29.30 16.17 0.79
C ASP A 661 -29.62 14.66 0.76
N GLY A 662 -28.76 13.83 1.36
CA GLY A 662 -28.96 12.38 1.42
C GLY A 662 -28.63 11.66 0.12
N GLY A 663 -27.80 12.28 -0.74
CA GLY A 663 -27.11 11.67 -1.87
C GLY A 663 -25.64 11.36 -1.55
N LEU A 664 -24.78 11.41 -2.57
CA LEU A 664 -23.34 11.23 -2.44
C LEU A 664 -22.57 12.33 -3.19
N TRP A 665 -21.41 12.71 -2.67
CA TRP A 665 -20.32 13.25 -3.45
C TRP A 665 -19.45 12.12 -3.98
N LEU A 666 -18.95 12.26 -5.21
CA LEU A 666 -18.08 11.29 -5.86
C LEU A 666 -16.99 11.99 -6.67
N THR A 667 -15.73 11.57 -6.55
CA THR A 667 -14.59 12.16 -7.27
C THR A 667 -13.91 11.14 -8.19
N THR A 668 -13.29 11.62 -9.27
CA THR A 668 -12.46 10.79 -10.15
C THR A 668 -10.97 10.93 -9.83
N SER A 669 -10.17 9.99 -10.33
CA SER A 669 -8.69 10.02 -10.29
C SER A 669 -8.09 9.41 -11.56
N ASN A 670 -8.48 9.96 -12.72
CA ASN A 670 -8.21 9.42 -14.05
C ASN A 670 -6.78 9.64 -14.52
N ASN A 671 -6.20 10.79 -14.21
CA ASN A 671 -4.82 11.14 -14.54
C ASN A 671 -4.05 11.49 -13.25
N GLY A 672 -2.72 11.48 -13.29
CA GLY A 672 -1.87 11.97 -12.19
C GLY A 672 -1.83 11.15 -10.90
N ASP A 673 -2.72 10.16 -10.70
CA ASP A 673 -2.91 9.45 -9.41
C ASP A 673 -1.66 8.76 -8.84
N LYS A 674 -0.56 8.68 -9.59
CA LYS A 674 0.65 7.92 -9.25
C LYS A 674 1.97 8.67 -9.50
N ASP A 675 1.94 9.96 -9.84
CA ASP A 675 3.15 10.72 -10.25
C ASP A 675 3.51 11.88 -9.31
N SER A 676 2.66 12.20 -8.33
CA SER A 676 2.83 13.32 -7.40
C SER A 676 3.09 14.68 -8.08
N THR A 677 2.57 14.87 -9.29
CA THR A 677 2.75 16.11 -10.05
C THR A 677 1.53 17.01 -9.90
N PRO A 678 1.65 18.19 -9.28
CA PRO A 678 0.51 19.06 -9.07
C PRO A 678 -0.06 19.58 -10.39
N ASN A 679 -1.38 19.75 -10.42
CA ASN A 679 -2.12 20.40 -11.51
C ASN A 679 -1.96 19.75 -12.92
N ASN A 680 -1.73 18.44 -13.02
CA ASN A 680 -1.58 17.72 -14.29
C ASN A 680 -2.78 16.80 -14.65
N SER A 681 -3.89 16.96 -13.94
CA SER A 681 -5.07 16.09 -14.00
C SER A 681 -6.30 16.85 -14.55
N ASN A 682 -7.40 16.13 -14.78
CA ASN A 682 -8.69 16.72 -15.18
C ASN A 682 -9.82 15.94 -14.51
N GLU A 683 -9.86 16.06 -13.19
CA GLU A 683 -10.75 15.27 -12.36
C GLU A 683 -12.12 15.91 -12.23
N LYS A 684 -13.13 15.08 -12.03
CA LYS A 684 -14.52 15.49 -11.88
C LYS A 684 -14.94 15.40 -10.44
N ILE A 685 -15.76 16.36 -10.01
CA ILE A 685 -16.49 16.32 -8.75
C ILE A 685 -17.97 16.18 -9.12
N LEU A 686 -18.57 15.09 -8.66
CA LEU A 686 -19.91 14.66 -9.02
C LEU A 686 -20.81 14.65 -7.78
N HIS A 687 -22.05 15.10 -7.95
CA HIS A 687 -23.14 14.85 -7.03
C HIS A 687 -23.97 13.68 -7.55
N VAL A 688 -24.26 12.69 -6.70
CA VAL A 688 -25.10 11.53 -7.02
C VAL A 688 -26.37 11.62 -6.17
N ALA A 689 -27.48 11.96 -6.80
CA ALA A 689 -28.78 11.91 -6.15
C ALA A 689 -29.23 10.45 -6.01
N LEU A 690 -29.58 10.05 -4.78
CA LEU A 690 -30.06 8.70 -4.48
C LEU A 690 -31.59 8.67 -4.37
N GLY A 691 -32.18 7.52 -4.71
CA GLY A 691 -33.60 7.26 -4.45
C GLY A 691 -33.90 7.14 -2.96
N GLY A 692 -35.14 7.49 -2.60
CA GLY A 692 -35.66 7.41 -1.23
C GLY A 692 -35.79 6.00 -0.70
#